data_AF-A0A1D2QCI5-F1
#
_entry.id   AF-A0A1D2QCI5-F1
#
_cell.length_a   1.000
_cell.length_b   1.000
_cell.length_c   1.000
_cell.angle_alpha   90.00
_cell.angle_beta   90.00
_cell.angle_gamma   90.00
#
_symmetry.space_group_name_H-M   'P 1'
#
loop_
_entity.id
_entity.type
_entity.pdbx_description
1 polymer ?
#
loop_
_entity_poly.entity_id
_entity_poly.type
_entity_poly.pdbx_seq_one_letter_code
_entity_poly.pdbx_strand_id
1 'polypeptide(L)'
;MRKNDAVTDVDRRNFLKGITLSGTSLFGAGGLAANAAGQTDSADEEATMNNTTQTTADAVVSVDPSSATDWTINERIFGKFIEHNGRDAYPGMYSDHVANGSFEVWNLPTAGDRTAVLYRDTPTYDDIAYPWEPVEEAGTIDFAQATGGDHGREAEPDLESGSGVPADKRPSPSGVTQPRYQRISLSNGGGTARGGVKQRTALPDDRTLEYEVEFSVRGWWTNTCEVRLESPDGSIQASETVSMGFGWERKTVTLQLPDQSGQRYQGSPFGEFELSLVVEGRVWADLDWVMLRAGDAINGKFNPTTVELLDEYNVTSLRWPGGNFASQYHWRDGVGPLEDRPVVPNVNWGGLERNYLGTNEFLEFCEITDIEPILNVGFWSEIPPEEAADWVEYVNGDQSTEMGQLRADHGYPEPWNVTSWQVGNEVYGQYQIGNTDIYEYADEFQTYQAAMTAADSEIDVHAVGIDPMYTDFYDGSGDTHLGEPPIWNQELFEIAGQSVMSIDIHRYVRGIVNRAAREEWLDTNNTDPTGYNEVLVNFPSEFDHLMQEVVQEASQYGIDGLQIDVGEWNLQPNVNAGWPRAGYPTMAHAAFMASMFTTFMRRGNAVSMSHMRDNSLFWRPYPIDFRPVPPGIMRHRPSRNPSWKTAWTGTASRQPSMAQPVRFPRPASESAGWKMCHT
;
A
#
# COMPACT_ATOMS: atom_id res chain seq x y z
N MET A 1 -17.37 30.69 15.36
CA MET A 1 -16.22 31.62 15.42
C MET A 1 -14.97 30.75 15.34
N ARG A 2 -14.26 30.81 14.21
CA ARG A 2 -13.06 30.01 13.93
C ARG A 2 -11.84 30.74 14.49
N LYS A 3 -11.07 30.09 15.35
CA LYS A 3 -9.66 30.36 15.64
C LYS A 3 -8.98 29.00 15.49
N ASN A 4 -8.21 28.80 14.42
CA ASN A 4 -7.29 27.66 14.23
C ASN A 4 -6.34 27.97 13.05
N ASP A 5 -5.67 29.14 13.09
CA ASP A 5 -4.66 29.55 12.09
C ASP A 5 -3.29 29.87 12.74
N ALA A 6 -2.97 29.21 13.85
CA ALA A 6 -1.64 29.28 14.43
C ALA A 6 -1.35 27.94 15.11
N VAL A 7 -0.12 27.45 14.95
CA VAL A 7 0.52 26.29 15.63
C VAL A 7 0.81 25.14 14.66
N THR A 8 1.96 25.24 13.96
CA THR A 8 2.80 24.11 13.53
C THR A 8 4.25 24.62 13.48
N ASP A 9 4.78 25.11 14.60
CA ASP A 9 6.06 25.82 14.58
C ASP A 9 6.79 25.90 15.92
N VAL A 10 7.15 24.76 16.53
CA VAL A 10 8.13 24.76 17.64
C VAL A 10 8.99 23.47 17.72
N ASP A 11 9.37 22.79 16.64
CA ASP A 11 10.80 22.35 16.58
C ASP A 11 11.39 22.24 15.16
N ARG A 12 10.59 22.50 14.12
CA ARG A 12 11.07 22.57 12.72
C ARG A 12 12.12 23.66 12.51
N ARG A 13 12.09 24.70 13.35
CA ARG A 13 13.09 25.76 13.33
C ARG A 13 14.46 25.25 13.75
N ASN A 14 14.63 24.25 14.59
CA ASN A 14 15.99 23.81 15.00
C ASN A 14 16.61 22.83 14.01
N PHE A 15 15.85 21.90 13.41
CA PHE A 15 16.37 21.08 12.30
C PHE A 15 16.74 21.95 11.08
N LEU A 16 15.84 22.86 10.68
CA LEU A 16 16.09 23.70 9.52
C LEU A 16 17.03 24.91 9.80
N LYS A 17 17.16 25.41 11.04
CA LYS A 17 18.20 26.41 11.42
C LYS A 17 19.53 25.79 11.83
N GLY A 18 19.53 24.54 12.30
CA GLY A 18 20.70 23.83 12.83
C GLY A 18 21.73 23.49 11.75
N ILE A 19 21.28 23.32 10.50
CA ILE A 19 22.16 23.07 9.36
C ILE A 19 23.05 24.30 9.05
N THR A 20 22.68 25.52 9.47
CA THR A 20 23.56 26.68 9.35
C THR A 20 24.74 26.65 10.34
N LEU A 21 24.68 25.80 11.39
CA LEU A 21 25.73 25.68 12.42
C LEU A 21 26.42 24.30 12.48
N SER A 22 25.89 23.25 11.84
CA SER A 22 26.61 21.99 11.61
C SER A 22 27.23 21.90 10.21
N GLY A 23 26.74 22.69 9.23
CA GLY A 23 27.34 22.85 7.90
C GLY A 23 28.67 23.63 7.87
N THR A 24 29.18 24.09 9.02
CA THR A 24 30.47 24.78 9.17
C THR A 24 31.56 23.96 9.86
N SER A 25 31.40 22.63 9.96
CA SER A 25 32.49 21.74 10.40
C SER A 25 32.76 20.58 9.45
N LEU A 26 33.04 20.90 8.19
CA LEU A 26 33.97 20.10 7.37
C LEU A 26 34.75 20.90 6.30
N PHE A 27 34.61 22.22 6.25
CA PHE A 27 35.52 23.09 5.51
C PHE A 27 36.06 24.20 6.39
N GLY A 28 37.24 23.96 6.94
CA GLY A 28 38.01 24.95 7.66
C GLY A 28 38.67 25.96 6.71
N ALA A 29 38.58 27.21 7.16
CA ALA A 29 39.52 28.31 6.97
C ALA A 29 39.31 29.30 5.80
N GLY A 30 39.11 30.56 6.20
CA GLY A 30 39.67 31.72 5.48
C GLY A 30 38.72 32.91 5.34
N GLY A 31 38.49 33.65 6.42
CA GLY A 31 37.77 34.93 6.35
C GLY A 31 38.55 36.04 5.62
N LEU A 32 37.83 37.09 5.20
CA LEU A 32 38.18 38.49 5.43
C LEU A 32 37.09 39.45 4.90
N ALA A 33 36.60 40.26 5.84
CA ALA A 33 35.95 41.57 5.80
C ALA A 33 35.70 42.31 4.46
N ALA A 34 34.44 42.73 4.32
CA ALA A 34 33.94 44.10 4.05
C ALA A 34 34.74 45.08 3.17
N ASN A 35 34.10 45.58 2.10
CA ASN A 35 33.70 47.01 2.03
C ASN A 35 32.82 47.38 0.82
N ALA A 36 31.77 48.12 1.16
CA ALA A 36 31.01 49.17 0.49
C ALA A 36 31.24 49.58 -0.99
N ALA A 37 30.06 49.77 -1.64
CA ALA A 37 29.62 50.90 -2.47
C ALA A 37 29.99 50.97 -3.96
N GLY A 38 28.96 51.13 -4.80
CA GLY A 38 29.07 51.72 -6.14
C GLY A 38 27.98 51.26 -7.11
N GLN A 39 26.91 52.05 -7.27
CA GLN A 39 26.02 52.02 -8.45
C GLN A 39 26.82 52.28 -9.73
N THR A 40 26.54 51.53 -10.80
CA THR A 40 26.24 52.08 -12.15
C THR A 40 25.67 51.00 -13.06
N ASP A 41 24.57 51.32 -13.73
CA ASP A 41 23.98 50.61 -14.87
C ASP A 41 24.99 50.49 -16.04
N SER A 42 25.01 49.34 -16.72
CA SER A 42 24.79 49.24 -18.18
C SER A 42 25.11 47.83 -18.72
N ALA A 43 24.36 47.48 -19.76
CA ALA A 43 24.36 46.25 -20.52
C ALA A 43 25.76 45.67 -20.85
N ASP A 44 26.04 44.49 -20.30
CA ASP A 44 27.02 43.50 -20.80
C ASP A 44 26.83 42.16 -20.03
N GLU A 45 25.62 41.60 -20.07
CA GLU A 45 25.24 40.41 -19.27
C GLU A 45 25.46 39.04 -19.97
N GLU A 46 26.17 38.99 -21.10
CA GLU A 46 26.29 37.74 -21.89
C GLU A 46 27.72 37.23 -22.15
N ALA A 47 28.75 37.74 -21.46
CA ALA A 47 30.14 37.35 -21.74
C ALA A 47 31.07 37.06 -20.53
N THR A 48 30.56 36.95 -19.31
CA THR A 48 31.40 36.73 -18.10
C THR A 48 30.87 35.63 -17.15
N MET A 49 30.33 34.54 -17.69
CA MET A 49 29.96 33.32 -16.94
C MET A 49 30.90 32.12 -17.20
N ASN A 50 32.10 32.34 -17.73
CA ASN A 50 33.07 31.26 -18.02
C ASN A 50 34.39 31.39 -17.27
N ASN A 51 34.35 31.62 -15.95
CA ASN A 51 35.55 31.42 -15.12
C ASN A 51 35.26 31.15 -13.64
N THR A 52 34.24 30.35 -13.33
CA THR A 52 34.20 29.65 -12.05
C THR A 52 35.17 28.47 -12.17
N THR A 53 36.38 28.64 -11.65
CA THR A 53 37.31 27.55 -11.44
C THR A 53 36.60 26.48 -10.64
N GLN A 54 36.15 25.42 -11.30
CA GLN A 54 35.56 24.25 -10.66
C GLN A 54 36.70 23.62 -9.85
N THR A 55 36.84 24.00 -8.58
CA THR A 55 37.72 23.29 -7.66
C THR A 55 37.13 21.89 -7.51
N THR A 56 37.67 20.94 -8.26
CA THR A 56 37.46 19.52 -8.01
C THR A 56 38.08 19.25 -6.64
N ALA A 57 37.28 19.34 -5.58
CA ALA A 57 37.68 18.79 -4.30
C ALA A 57 37.72 17.27 -4.48
N ASP A 58 38.90 16.68 -4.35
CA ASP A 58 39.02 15.22 -4.35
C ASP A 58 38.30 14.70 -3.10
N ALA A 59 37.11 14.13 -3.28
CA ALA A 59 36.40 13.41 -2.22
C ALA A 59 37.09 12.05 -2.04
N VAL A 60 37.99 11.96 -1.06
CA VAL A 60 38.67 10.71 -0.72
C VAL A 60 37.80 9.92 0.26
N VAL A 61 37.22 8.81 -0.21
CA VAL A 61 36.58 7.81 0.66
C VAL A 61 37.63 6.79 1.07
N SER A 62 37.93 6.73 2.37
CA SER A 62 38.82 5.71 2.94
C SER A 62 37.99 4.59 3.56
N VAL A 63 38.29 3.34 3.19
CA VAL A 63 37.66 2.15 3.79
C VAL A 63 38.73 1.41 4.58
N ASP A 64 38.48 1.17 5.87
CA ASP A 64 39.35 0.35 6.71
C ASP A 64 38.78 -1.08 6.81
N PRO A 65 39.33 -2.06 6.06
CA PRO A 65 38.84 -3.43 6.08
C PRO A 65 39.16 -4.17 7.39
N SER A 66 39.98 -3.59 8.28
CA SER A 66 40.29 -4.18 9.59
C SER A 66 39.31 -3.77 10.69
N SER A 67 38.48 -2.74 10.43
CA SER A 67 37.46 -2.24 11.34
C SER A 67 36.06 -2.66 10.86
N ALA A 68 35.74 -3.93 11.05
CA ALA A 68 34.40 -4.47 10.77
C ALA A 68 33.47 -4.27 11.98
N THR A 69 32.18 -4.03 11.70
CA THR A 69 31.11 -4.09 12.71
C THR A 69 30.95 -5.52 13.21
N ASP A 70 30.41 -5.69 14.42
CA ASP A 70 30.04 -7.00 14.98
C ASP A 70 28.62 -7.45 14.59
N TRP A 71 27.86 -6.58 13.91
CA TRP A 71 26.58 -6.90 13.28
C TRP A 71 26.69 -7.06 11.76
N THR A 72 25.71 -7.76 11.21
CA THR A 72 25.47 -7.90 9.76
C THR A 72 24.29 -7.06 9.33
N ILE A 73 24.27 -6.62 8.07
CA ILE A 73 23.11 -5.95 7.49
C ILE A 73 21.97 -6.96 7.36
N ASN A 74 20.81 -6.66 7.96
CA ASN A 74 19.62 -7.47 7.78
C ASN A 74 19.03 -7.22 6.38
N GLU A 75 18.76 -8.27 5.62
CA GLU A 75 18.22 -8.13 4.27
C GLU A 75 16.79 -7.54 4.26
N ARG A 76 16.04 -7.64 5.37
CA ARG A 76 14.69 -7.07 5.54
C ARG A 76 14.65 -5.53 5.47
N ILE A 77 15.79 -4.84 5.41
CA ILE A 77 15.80 -3.39 5.16
C ILE A 77 15.33 -3.02 3.75
N PHE A 78 15.26 -3.97 2.82
CA PHE A 78 14.75 -3.79 1.46
C PHE A 78 13.29 -4.24 1.32
N GLY A 79 12.46 -3.90 2.30
CA GLY A 79 11.05 -4.26 2.35
C GLY A 79 10.13 -3.31 1.61
N LYS A 80 8.92 -3.82 1.32
CA LYS A 80 7.80 -3.05 0.79
C LYS A 80 6.59 -3.13 1.71
N PHE A 81 5.77 -2.10 1.62
CA PHE A 81 4.52 -1.98 2.33
C PHE A 81 3.36 -2.20 1.37
N ILE A 82 2.38 -3.01 1.75
CA ILE A 82 1.10 -3.08 1.06
C ILE A 82 -0.03 -2.93 2.07
N GLU A 83 -1.04 -2.17 1.66
CA GLU A 83 -2.30 -2.09 2.35
C GLU A 83 -3.45 -2.22 1.36
N HIS A 84 -4.64 -2.53 1.86
CA HIS A 84 -5.87 -2.49 1.07
C HIS A 84 -6.31 -1.03 0.84
N ASN A 85 -5.45 -0.24 0.19
CA ASN A 85 -5.66 1.15 -0.18
C ASN A 85 -5.75 1.29 -1.69
N GLY A 86 -6.87 1.85 -2.14
CA GLY A 86 -7.11 2.11 -3.55
C GLY A 86 -7.03 0.84 -4.39
N ARG A 87 -5.95 0.73 -5.17
CA ARG A 87 -5.79 -0.31 -6.21
C ARG A 87 -4.55 -1.19 -6.02
N ASP A 88 -3.89 -1.08 -4.87
CA ASP A 88 -2.67 -1.82 -4.55
C ASP A 88 -2.96 -3.30 -4.33
N ALA A 89 -4.05 -3.63 -3.63
CA ALA A 89 -4.56 -5.00 -3.53
C ALA A 89 -5.14 -5.47 -4.86
N TYR A 90 -6.10 -4.73 -5.43
CA TYR A 90 -6.82 -5.10 -6.65
C TYR A 90 -6.80 -3.97 -7.71
N PRO A 91 -6.20 -4.12 -8.90
CA PRO A 91 -5.57 -5.34 -9.43
C PRO A 91 -4.06 -5.48 -9.10
N GLY A 92 -3.51 -4.68 -8.17
CA GLY A 92 -2.07 -4.58 -7.95
C GLY A 92 -1.41 -5.90 -7.56
N MET A 93 -1.77 -6.50 -6.43
CA MET A 93 -1.28 -7.82 -6.01
C MET A 93 -2.16 -8.96 -6.56
N TYR A 94 -3.48 -8.79 -6.45
CA TYR A 94 -4.51 -9.75 -6.84
C TYR A 94 -5.15 -9.28 -8.15
N SER A 95 -5.15 -10.12 -9.19
CA SER A 95 -5.61 -9.82 -10.55
C SER A 95 -7.13 -9.83 -10.67
N ASP A 96 -7.80 -8.90 -9.98
CA ASP A 96 -9.22 -8.62 -10.16
C ASP A 96 -9.41 -7.15 -10.61
N HIS A 97 -9.90 -6.97 -11.83
CA HIS A 97 -9.93 -5.69 -12.54
C HIS A 97 -11.29 -4.96 -12.47
N VAL A 98 -12.27 -5.52 -11.76
CA VAL A 98 -13.54 -4.85 -11.47
C VAL A 98 -13.56 -4.28 -10.05
N ALA A 99 -14.26 -3.15 -9.88
CA ALA A 99 -14.71 -2.68 -8.57
C ALA A 99 -16.16 -3.10 -8.32
N ASN A 100 -16.50 -3.30 -7.05
CA ASN A 100 -17.85 -3.64 -6.61
C ASN A 100 -18.48 -4.80 -7.40
N GLY A 101 -17.75 -5.91 -7.55
CA GLY A 101 -18.28 -7.13 -8.18
C GLY A 101 -19.49 -7.71 -7.46
N SER A 102 -19.61 -7.38 -6.17
CA SER A 102 -20.66 -7.81 -5.25
C SER A 102 -21.91 -6.93 -5.29
N PHE A 103 -21.94 -5.86 -6.09
CA PHE A 103 -23.08 -4.94 -6.21
C PHE A 103 -23.59 -4.34 -4.89
N GLU A 104 -22.68 -4.16 -3.94
CA GLU A 104 -22.98 -3.55 -2.65
C GLU A 104 -23.24 -2.04 -2.77
N VAL A 105 -23.77 -1.44 -1.72
CA VAL A 105 -23.80 0.02 -1.61
C VAL A 105 -22.37 0.50 -1.43
N TRP A 106 -21.90 1.36 -2.33
CA TRP A 106 -20.53 1.83 -2.28
C TRP A 106 -20.29 2.78 -1.09
N ASN A 107 -19.27 2.50 -0.29
CA ASN A 107 -18.88 3.38 0.82
C ASN A 107 -18.20 4.66 0.30
N LEU A 108 -18.81 5.80 0.57
CA LEU A 108 -18.28 7.13 0.30
C LEU A 108 -17.99 7.82 1.65
N PRO A 109 -16.76 7.73 2.19
CA PRO A 109 -16.41 8.50 3.37
C PRO A 109 -16.58 10.00 3.09
N THR A 110 -16.80 10.79 4.14
CA THR A 110 -17.21 12.21 4.06
C THR A 110 -16.27 13.12 3.23
N ALA A 111 -15.05 12.65 2.93
CA ALA A 111 -14.06 13.33 2.10
C ALA A 111 -14.15 13.05 0.58
N GLY A 112 -15.12 12.24 0.10
CA GLY A 112 -15.35 12.03 -1.32
C GLY A 112 -14.24 11.25 -2.04
N ASP A 113 -13.49 10.43 -1.32
CA ASP A 113 -12.39 9.67 -1.90
C ASP A 113 -12.89 8.50 -2.76
N ARG A 114 -12.43 8.46 -4.01
CA ARG A 114 -12.74 7.43 -5.02
C ARG A 114 -11.48 6.66 -5.41
N THR A 115 -10.51 6.54 -4.51
CA THR A 115 -9.23 5.83 -4.74
C THR A 115 -9.43 4.39 -5.23
N ALA A 116 -10.51 3.72 -4.82
CA ALA A 116 -10.85 2.37 -5.24
C ALA A 116 -11.63 2.28 -6.56
N VAL A 117 -11.83 3.36 -7.34
CA VAL A 117 -12.42 3.32 -8.70
C VAL A 117 -11.41 3.81 -9.73
N LEU A 118 -11.23 3.06 -10.82
CA LEU A 118 -10.32 3.42 -11.92
C LEU A 118 -10.76 4.74 -12.56
N TYR A 119 -12.00 4.79 -13.03
CA TYR A 119 -12.58 5.95 -13.69
C TYR A 119 -13.30 6.85 -12.70
N ARG A 120 -12.59 7.82 -12.12
CA ARG A 120 -13.15 8.71 -11.07
C ARG A 120 -14.29 9.59 -11.57
N ASP A 121 -14.36 9.82 -12.88
CA ASP A 121 -15.43 10.53 -13.57
C ASP A 121 -16.70 9.68 -13.78
N THR A 122 -16.71 8.41 -13.39
CA THR A 122 -17.90 7.55 -13.50
C THR A 122 -19.10 8.17 -12.78
N PRO A 123 -20.24 8.35 -13.48
CA PRO A 123 -21.47 8.85 -12.89
C PRO A 123 -22.11 7.83 -11.94
N THR A 124 -23.00 8.32 -11.08
CA THR A 124 -23.87 7.48 -10.24
C THR A 124 -25.25 7.38 -10.89
N TYR A 125 -25.89 6.22 -10.79
CA TYR A 125 -27.24 5.99 -11.27
C TYR A 125 -28.11 5.52 -10.11
N ASP A 126 -29.37 5.94 -10.11
CA ASP A 126 -30.33 5.44 -9.13
C ASP A 126 -30.52 3.93 -9.34
N ASP A 127 -30.62 3.17 -8.24
CA ASP A 127 -30.90 1.73 -8.22
C ASP A 127 -29.87 0.81 -8.92
N ILE A 128 -28.69 1.34 -9.24
CA ILE A 128 -27.55 0.61 -9.81
C ILE A 128 -26.35 0.74 -8.87
N ALA A 129 -25.70 -0.39 -8.58
CA ALA A 129 -24.53 -0.40 -7.73
C ALA A 129 -23.37 0.40 -8.35
N TYR A 130 -22.87 1.43 -7.68
CA TYR A 130 -21.70 2.18 -8.16
C TYR A 130 -20.42 1.30 -8.10
N PRO A 131 -19.53 1.28 -9.12
CA PRO A 131 -19.46 2.15 -10.30
C PRO A 131 -20.04 1.53 -11.58
N TRP A 132 -21.05 0.66 -11.49
CA TRP A 132 -21.73 0.12 -12.65
C TRP A 132 -22.68 1.14 -13.30
N GLU A 133 -22.88 0.98 -14.60
CA GLU A 133 -23.72 1.82 -15.46
C GLU A 133 -24.80 0.98 -16.14
N PRO A 134 -26.00 1.52 -16.44
CA PRO A 134 -27.07 0.79 -17.10
C PRO A 134 -26.73 0.44 -18.55
N VAL A 135 -27.21 -0.72 -18.99
CA VAL A 135 -27.29 -1.11 -20.40
C VAL A 135 -28.75 -1.31 -20.77
N GLU A 136 -29.26 -0.51 -21.70
CA GLU A 136 -30.66 -0.55 -22.16
C GLU A 136 -30.71 -0.71 -23.68
N GLU A 137 -30.99 -1.93 -24.17
CA GLU A 137 -30.91 -2.22 -25.62
C GLU A 137 -32.27 -2.44 -26.26
N ALA A 138 -33.19 -3.13 -25.59
CA ALA A 138 -34.51 -3.43 -26.14
C ALA A 138 -35.58 -3.61 -25.04
N GLY A 139 -36.73 -2.96 -25.21
CA GLY A 139 -37.81 -2.97 -24.22
C GLY A 139 -37.61 -1.95 -23.11
N THR A 140 -38.34 -2.11 -22.01
CA THR A 140 -38.21 -1.31 -20.79
C THR A 140 -37.43 -2.12 -19.76
N ILE A 141 -36.39 -1.48 -19.21
CA ILE A 141 -35.47 -2.06 -18.23
C ILE A 141 -35.55 -1.22 -16.96
N ASP A 142 -35.82 -1.87 -15.82
CA ASP A 142 -35.80 -1.22 -14.52
C ASP A 142 -34.75 -1.89 -13.62
N PHE A 143 -34.09 -1.11 -12.77
CA PHE A 143 -33.00 -1.57 -11.90
C PHE A 143 -33.41 -1.52 -10.43
N ALA A 144 -32.78 -2.36 -9.60
CA ALA A 144 -32.88 -2.30 -8.14
C ALA A 144 -31.66 -2.97 -7.47
N GLN A 145 -31.18 -2.43 -6.35
CA GLN A 145 -30.26 -3.14 -5.46
C GLN A 145 -31.05 -3.85 -4.34
N ALA A 146 -31.32 -5.14 -4.55
CA ALA A 146 -32.10 -5.96 -3.62
C ALA A 146 -31.19 -6.61 -2.56
N THR A 147 -31.76 -6.95 -1.40
CA THR A 147 -31.01 -7.49 -0.24
C THR A 147 -30.69 -8.99 -0.38
N GLY A 148 -29.52 -9.39 0.09
CA GLY A 148 -28.99 -10.76 0.02
C GLY A 148 -27.98 -10.88 -1.13
N GLY A 149 -27.83 -12.07 -1.67
CA GLY A 149 -26.89 -12.34 -2.76
C GLY A 149 -26.45 -13.80 -2.73
N ASP A 150 -25.44 -14.10 -3.53
CA ASP A 150 -24.65 -15.32 -3.52
C ASP A 150 -23.26 -15.11 -2.89
N HIS A 151 -22.80 -13.85 -2.75
CA HIS A 151 -21.41 -13.53 -2.38
C HIS A 151 -21.13 -13.27 -0.90
N GLY A 152 -22.12 -13.26 -0.03
CA GLY A 152 -21.89 -12.76 1.32
C GLY A 152 -23.00 -13.07 2.32
N ARG A 153 -22.51 -13.31 3.53
CA ARG A 153 -23.09 -13.74 4.82
C ARG A 153 -24.28 -12.90 5.36
N GLU A 154 -24.80 -13.29 6.52
CA GLU A 154 -25.68 -12.47 7.37
C GLU A 154 -25.01 -11.14 7.75
N ALA A 155 -25.79 -10.06 7.93
CA ALA A 155 -25.29 -8.71 8.20
C ALA A 155 -24.38 -8.65 9.44
N GLU A 156 -23.35 -7.80 9.40
CA GLU A 156 -22.40 -7.49 10.48
C GLU A 156 -22.84 -6.19 11.20
N PRO A 157 -23.69 -6.26 12.25
CA PRO A 157 -24.26 -5.08 12.90
C PRO A 157 -23.24 -4.22 13.67
N ASP A 158 -22.07 -4.77 13.99
CA ASP A 158 -21.06 -4.08 14.81
C ASP A 158 -20.41 -2.92 14.03
N LEU A 159 -20.21 -3.08 12.71
CA LEU A 159 -19.81 -1.99 11.81
C LEU A 159 -20.92 -0.93 11.62
N GLU A 160 -22.20 -1.30 11.76
CA GLU A 160 -23.31 -0.32 11.76
C GLU A 160 -23.34 0.54 13.03
N SER A 161 -22.90 -0.02 14.17
CA SER A 161 -22.94 0.66 15.46
C SER A 161 -21.99 1.86 15.53
N GLY A 162 -20.93 1.86 14.72
CA GLY A 162 -19.93 2.92 14.66
C GLY A 162 -19.12 3.09 15.95
N SER A 163 -19.04 2.04 16.79
CA SER A 163 -18.10 1.95 17.91
C SER A 163 -16.69 2.19 17.38
N GLY A 164 -15.86 3.01 18.04
CA GLY A 164 -14.45 3.24 17.67
C GLY A 164 -14.11 3.86 16.30
N VAL A 165 -15.07 4.03 15.38
CA VAL A 165 -14.84 4.64 14.06
C VAL A 165 -15.00 6.17 14.13
N PRO A 166 -13.98 6.96 13.79
CA PRO A 166 -14.06 8.42 13.73
C PRO A 166 -15.25 8.91 12.90
N ALA A 167 -15.91 9.99 13.35
CA ALA A 167 -17.18 10.44 12.76
C ALA A 167 -17.10 10.74 11.25
N ASP A 168 -15.94 11.19 10.77
CA ASP A 168 -15.65 11.49 9.37
C ASP A 168 -15.34 10.25 8.52
N LYS A 169 -15.06 9.11 9.17
CA LYS A 169 -14.78 7.81 8.55
C LYS A 169 -15.95 6.83 8.60
N ARG A 170 -17.02 7.15 9.34
CA ARG A 170 -18.18 6.24 9.47
C ARG A 170 -18.75 5.85 8.10
N PRO A 171 -19.18 4.58 7.93
CA PRO A 171 -19.78 4.13 6.68
C PRO A 171 -20.92 5.06 6.23
N SER A 172 -20.89 5.41 4.94
CA SER A 172 -21.85 6.32 4.34
C SER A 172 -22.08 5.95 2.87
N PRO A 173 -23.35 5.91 2.40
CA PRO A 173 -24.59 6.21 3.11
C PRO A 173 -24.99 5.09 4.10
N SER A 174 -26.13 5.24 4.80
CA SER A 174 -26.65 4.17 5.67
C SER A 174 -26.95 2.88 4.89
N GLY A 175 -26.68 1.71 5.47
CA GLY A 175 -27.01 0.40 4.88
C GLY A 175 -25.94 -0.19 3.95
N VAL A 176 -24.70 0.31 4.02
CA VAL A 176 -23.50 -0.23 3.33
C VAL A 176 -23.09 -1.62 3.85
N THR A 177 -23.55 -1.97 5.04
CA THR A 177 -23.33 -3.22 5.78
C THR A 177 -24.38 -4.30 5.50
N GLN A 178 -25.41 -4.00 4.72
CA GLN A 178 -26.44 -4.97 4.34
C GLN A 178 -26.11 -5.53 2.96
N PRO A 179 -25.97 -6.86 2.83
CA PRO A 179 -25.58 -7.46 1.55
C PRO A 179 -26.61 -7.18 0.47
N ARG A 180 -26.14 -6.85 -0.73
CA ARG A 180 -26.99 -6.55 -1.89
C ARG A 180 -26.57 -7.26 -3.16
N TYR A 181 -27.52 -7.42 -4.08
CA TYR A 181 -27.24 -7.85 -5.44
C TYR A 181 -27.97 -6.94 -6.43
N GLN A 182 -27.54 -6.96 -7.69
CA GLN A 182 -28.17 -6.17 -8.74
C GLN A 182 -29.34 -6.93 -9.37
N ARG A 183 -30.55 -6.37 -9.28
CA ARG A 183 -31.73 -6.83 -10.02
C ARG A 183 -31.92 -6.00 -11.29
N ILE A 184 -32.29 -6.70 -12.36
CA ILE A 184 -32.69 -6.15 -13.66
C ILE A 184 -34.07 -6.69 -13.99
N SER A 185 -35.06 -5.80 -14.05
CA SER A 185 -36.43 -6.13 -14.47
C SER A 185 -36.60 -5.81 -15.95
N LEU A 186 -37.24 -6.72 -16.67
CA LEU A 186 -37.30 -6.78 -18.12
C LEU A 186 -38.76 -6.80 -18.56
N SER A 187 -39.19 -5.86 -19.40
CA SER A 187 -40.53 -5.88 -19.98
C SER A 187 -40.58 -5.39 -21.42
N ASN A 188 -41.32 -6.09 -22.28
CA ASN A 188 -41.49 -5.68 -23.69
C ASN A 188 -42.85 -6.10 -24.27
N GLY A 189 -43.95 -5.73 -23.60
CA GLY A 189 -45.30 -5.93 -24.15
C GLY A 189 -45.67 -7.37 -24.55
N GLY A 190 -45.06 -8.38 -23.91
CA GLY A 190 -45.22 -9.81 -24.24
C GLY A 190 -44.09 -10.45 -25.07
N GLY A 191 -43.13 -9.65 -25.56
CA GLY A 191 -41.87 -10.07 -26.18
C GLY A 191 -40.70 -10.19 -25.18
N THR A 192 -39.49 -10.39 -25.68
CA THR A 192 -38.25 -10.33 -24.87
C THR A 192 -37.71 -8.90 -24.82
N ALA A 193 -37.21 -8.50 -23.66
CA ALA A 193 -36.42 -7.31 -23.43
C ALA A 193 -34.95 -7.72 -23.22
N ARG A 194 -34.04 -6.79 -23.46
CA ARG A 194 -32.59 -6.98 -23.37
C ARG A 194 -31.96 -5.74 -22.72
N GLY A 195 -31.21 -5.97 -21.66
CA GLY A 195 -30.58 -4.93 -20.86
C GLY A 195 -29.63 -5.54 -19.82
N GLY A 196 -28.92 -4.72 -19.08
CA GLY A 196 -27.77 -5.18 -18.31
C GLY A 196 -27.12 -4.08 -17.49
N VAL A 197 -25.93 -4.40 -17.00
CA VAL A 197 -25.02 -3.44 -16.39
C VAL A 197 -23.65 -3.54 -17.03
N LYS A 198 -22.92 -2.43 -17.03
CA LYS A 198 -21.54 -2.38 -17.51
C LYS A 198 -20.63 -1.57 -16.60
N GLN A 199 -19.33 -1.83 -16.65
CA GLN A 199 -18.32 -1.08 -15.90
C GLN A 199 -17.10 -0.82 -16.80
N ARG A 200 -16.63 0.43 -16.83
CA ARG A 200 -15.35 0.77 -17.44
C ARG A 200 -14.21 0.11 -16.66
N THR A 201 -13.30 -0.54 -17.36
CA THR A 201 -12.12 -1.21 -16.78
C THR A 201 -10.87 -0.95 -17.61
N ALA A 202 -9.71 -1.13 -17.00
CA ALA A 202 -8.41 -0.99 -17.65
C ALA A 202 -7.66 -2.31 -17.51
N LEU A 203 -7.34 -2.94 -18.65
CA LEU A 203 -6.83 -4.32 -18.71
C LEU A 203 -5.40 -4.38 -19.23
N PRO A 204 -4.55 -5.29 -18.72
CA PRO A 204 -3.17 -5.48 -19.17
C PRO A 204 -3.12 -6.26 -20.51
N ASP A 205 -3.74 -5.70 -21.54
CA ASP A 205 -3.81 -6.27 -22.89
C ASP A 205 -2.47 -6.25 -23.63
N ASP A 206 -1.49 -5.52 -23.10
CA ASP A 206 -0.09 -5.62 -23.48
C ASP A 206 0.55 -6.97 -23.08
N ARG A 207 0.01 -7.62 -22.04
CA ARG A 207 0.50 -8.86 -21.45
C ARG A 207 -0.30 -10.08 -21.88
N THR A 208 -1.63 -9.99 -21.85
CA THR A 208 -2.54 -11.07 -22.26
C THR A 208 -3.78 -10.56 -22.97
N LEU A 209 -4.27 -11.32 -23.96
CA LEU A 209 -5.54 -11.06 -24.64
C LEU A 209 -6.67 -11.97 -24.15
N GLU A 210 -6.38 -12.89 -23.23
CA GLU A 210 -7.36 -13.80 -22.63
C GLU A 210 -7.76 -13.29 -21.25
N TYR A 211 -9.06 -13.26 -20.97
CA TYR A 211 -9.63 -12.80 -19.70
C TYR A 211 -10.71 -13.75 -19.22
N GLU A 212 -10.70 -14.05 -17.92
CA GLU A 212 -11.73 -14.88 -17.30
C GLU A 212 -12.70 -14.01 -16.51
N VAL A 213 -13.99 -14.20 -16.76
CA VAL A 213 -15.07 -13.56 -15.99
C VAL A 213 -15.80 -14.63 -15.21
N GLU A 214 -15.79 -14.49 -13.89
CA GLU A 214 -16.61 -15.29 -12.99
C GLU A 214 -17.76 -14.41 -12.46
N PHE A 215 -18.98 -14.93 -12.48
CA PHE A 215 -20.18 -14.22 -12.04
C PHE A 215 -21.30 -15.15 -11.59
N SER A 216 -22.09 -14.70 -10.62
CA SER A 216 -23.32 -15.35 -10.19
C SER A 216 -24.53 -14.74 -10.87
N VAL A 217 -25.42 -15.61 -11.32
CA VAL A 217 -26.56 -15.20 -12.13
C VAL A 217 -27.77 -16.09 -11.85
N ARG A 218 -28.96 -15.49 -11.83
CA ARG A 218 -30.24 -16.22 -11.83
C ARG A 218 -31.32 -15.42 -12.51
N GLY A 219 -32.40 -16.06 -12.95
CA GLY A 219 -33.50 -15.37 -13.60
C GLY A 219 -34.81 -16.13 -13.61
N TRP A 220 -35.90 -15.40 -13.84
CA TRP A 220 -37.21 -15.97 -14.09
C TRP A 220 -37.70 -15.55 -15.46
N TRP A 221 -37.92 -16.52 -16.35
CA TRP A 221 -38.28 -16.25 -17.76
C TRP A 221 -37.28 -15.31 -18.47
N THR A 222 -36.03 -15.37 -18.01
CA THR A 222 -34.84 -14.71 -18.54
C THR A 222 -33.82 -15.80 -18.72
N ASN A 223 -33.42 -16.05 -19.96
CA ASN A 223 -32.85 -17.36 -20.33
C ASN A 223 -31.34 -17.31 -20.51
N THR A 224 -30.79 -16.13 -20.84
CA THR A 224 -29.39 -15.99 -21.21
C THR A 224 -28.79 -14.73 -20.60
N CYS A 225 -27.53 -14.83 -20.21
CA CYS A 225 -26.65 -13.72 -19.91
C CYS A 225 -25.48 -13.76 -20.90
N GLU A 226 -25.28 -12.67 -21.62
CA GLU A 226 -24.13 -12.45 -22.48
C GLU A 226 -23.14 -11.56 -21.74
N VAL A 227 -21.92 -12.08 -21.54
CA VAL A 227 -20.81 -11.34 -20.95
C VAL A 227 -19.95 -10.81 -22.08
N ARG A 228 -19.59 -9.53 -22.04
CA ARG A 228 -18.86 -8.88 -23.13
C ARG A 228 -17.70 -8.05 -22.60
N LEU A 229 -16.63 -8.01 -23.39
CA LEU A 229 -15.66 -6.93 -23.35
C LEU A 229 -15.89 -6.05 -24.58
N GLU A 230 -16.16 -4.78 -24.33
CA GLU A 230 -16.48 -3.77 -25.33
C GLU A 230 -15.38 -2.70 -25.37
N SER A 231 -15.12 -2.14 -26.54
CA SER A 231 -14.32 -0.93 -26.67
C SER A 231 -15.14 0.28 -26.19
N PRO A 232 -14.50 1.41 -25.81
CA PRO A 232 -15.22 2.62 -25.37
C PRO A 232 -16.20 3.23 -26.38
N ASP A 233 -16.15 2.82 -27.66
CA ASP A 233 -17.12 3.22 -28.69
C ASP A 233 -18.38 2.31 -28.75
N GLY A 234 -18.48 1.32 -27.85
CA GLY A 234 -19.56 0.35 -27.77
C GLY A 234 -19.40 -0.85 -28.71
N SER A 235 -18.25 -1.01 -29.38
CA SER A 235 -18.00 -2.19 -30.22
C SER A 235 -17.60 -3.40 -29.38
N ILE A 236 -18.36 -4.49 -29.49
CA ILE A 236 -18.08 -5.77 -28.83
C ILE A 236 -16.80 -6.38 -29.41
N GLN A 237 -15.79 -6.55 -28.56
CA GLN A 237 -14.49 -7.15 -28.94
C GLN A 237 -14.48 -8.66 -28.67
N ALA A 238 -15.07 -9.08 -27.56
CA ALA A 238 -15.23 -10.48 -27.19
C ALA A 238 -16.55 -10.65 -26.42
N SER A 239 -17.20 -11.80 -26.58
CA SER A 239 -18.43 -12.10 -25.86
C SER A 239 -18.66 -13.59 -25.73
N GLU A 240 -19.23 -14.01 -24.60
CA GLU A 240 -19.72 -15.37 -24.38
C GLU A 240 -21.13 -15.33 -23.83
N THR A 241 -21.98 -16.29 -24.23
CA THR A 241 -23.38 -16.36 -23.76
C THR A 241 -23.58 -17.63 -22.96
N VAL A 242 -24.06 -17.47 -21.73
CA VAL A 242 -24.45 -18.59 -20.85
C VAL A 242 -25.96 -18.66 -20.70
N SER A 243 -26.45 -19.89 -20.49
CA SER A 243 -27.83 -20.11 -20.04
C SER A 243 -27.96 -19.88 -18.54
N MET A 244 -29.17 -19.50 -18.11
CA MET A 244 -29.49 -19.17 -16.72
C MET A 244 -30.65 -20.02 -16.20
N GLY A 245 -30.53 -20.46 -14.95
CA GLY A 245 -31.59 -21.10 -14.19
C GLY A 245 -32.33 -20.14 -13.26
N PHE A 246 -33.25 -20.71 -12.47
CA PHE A 246 -34.01 -19.97 -11.46
C PHE A 246 -33.25 -19.75 -10.14
N GLY A 247 -32.41 -20.71 -9.75
CA GLY A 247 -31.51 -20.59 -8.61
C GLY A 247 -30.24 -19.83 -8.99
N TRP A 248 -29.51 -19.36 -7.99
CA TRP A 248 -28.15 -18.83 -8.19
C TRP A 248 -27.26 -19.88 -8.82
N GLU A 249 -26.58 -19.49 -9.90
CA GLU A 249 -25.58 -20.31 -10.57
C GLU A 249 -24.33 -19.46 -10.75
N ARG A 250 -23.21 -19.91 -10.17
CA ARG A 250 -21.88 -19.38 -10.48
C ARG A 250 -21.45 -19.86 -11.85
N LYS A 251 -21.06 -18.93 -12.72
CA LYS A 251 -20.61 -19.16 -14.09
C LYS A 251 -19.22 -18.59 -14.27
N THR A 252 -18.43 -19.27 -15.07
CA THR A 252 -17.11 -18.80 -15.50
C THR A 252 -17.08 -18.84 -17.02
N VAL A 253 -16.66 -17.75 -17.65
CA VAL A 253 -16.46 -17.65 -19.10
C VAL A 253 -15.09 -17.07 -19.41
N THR A 254 -14.51 -17.51 -20.52
CA THR A 254 -13.24 -16.99 -21.02
C THR A 254 -13.51 -16.13 -22.24
N LEU A 255 -13.04 -14.88 -22.20
CA LEU A 255 -13.15 -13.91 -23.28
C LEU A 255 -11.79 -13.72 -23.93
N GLN A 256 -11.71 -14.03 -25.22
CA GLN A 256 -10.51 -13.85 -26.02
C GLN A 256 -10.63 -12.58 -26.86
N LEU A 257 -9.85 -11.55 -26.52
CA LEU A 257 -9.74 -10.35 -27.35
C LEU A 257 -9.02 -10.67 -28.67
N PRO A 258 -9.44 -10.07 -29.79
CA PRO A 258 -8.79 -10.25 -31.08
C PRO A 258 -7.44 -9.53 -31.15
N ASP A 259 -7.34 -8.36 -30.52
CA ASP A 259 -6.20 -7.46 -30.53
C ASP A 259 -6.20 -6.60 -29.25
N GLN A 260 -5.12 -5.84 -29.05
CA GLN A 260 -5.03 -4.81 -28.02
C GLN A 260 -6.01 -3.65 -28.29
N SER A 261 -6.49 -2.98 -27.24
CA SER A 261 -7.31 -1.78 -27.31
C SER A 261 -6.65 -0.69 -28.14
N GLY A 262 -7.42 -0.02 -28.99
CA GLY A 262 -6.96 1.20 -29.67
C GLY A 262 -6.76 2.39 -28.71
N GLN A 263 -7.26 2.29 -27.47
CA GLN A 263 -7.22 3.36 -26.46
C GLN A 263 -6.48 2.89 -25.21
N ARG A 264 -5.68 3.79 -24.62
CA ARG A 264 -4.83 3.51 -23.45
C ARG A 264 -5.34 4.27 -22.25
N TYR A 265 -5.56 3.57 -21.14
CA TYR A 265 -6.01 4.17 -19.89
C TYR A 265 -5.00 5.20 -19.40
N GLN A 266 -5.34 6.49 -19.49
CA GLN A 266 -4.51 7.60 -19.01
C GLN A 266 -3.04 7.55 -19.49
N GLY A 267 -2.82 7.10 -20.73
CA GLY A 267 -1.48 6.96 -21.32
C GLY A 267 -0.67 5.77 -20.80
N SER A 268 -1.30 4.86 -20.05
CA SER A 268 -0.70 3.64 -19.53
C SER A 268 -0.61 2.51 -20.56
N PRO A 269 0.17 1.45 -20.27
CA PRO A 269 0.12 0.22 -21.02
C PRO A 269 -1.23 -0.50 -20.94
N PHE A 270 -2.13 -0.16 -20.01
CA PHE A 270 -3.43 -0.81 -19.90
C PHE A 270 -4.39 -0.30 -20.98
N GLY A 271 -5.05 -1.22 -21.69
CA GLY A 271 -6.10 -0.92 -22.65
C GLY A 271 -7.40 -0.52 -21.95
N GLU A 272 -8.12 0.46 -22.52
CA GLU A 272 -9.46 0.83 -22.04
C GLU A 272 -10.52 -0.11 -22.63
N PHE A 273 -11.38 -0.64 -21.77
CA PHE A 273 -12.52 -1.51 -22.12
C PHE A 273 -13.73 -1.24 -21.22
N GLU A 274 -14.89 -1.77 -21.60
CA GLU A 274 -16.07 -1.88 -20.76
C GLU A 274 -16.45 -3.38 -20.62
N LEU A 275 -16.54 -3.87 -19.38
CA LEU A 275 -17.14 -5.18 -19.11
C LEU A 275 -18.64 -5.00 -18.99
N SER A 276 -19.44 -5.74 -19.76
CA SER A 276 -20.89 -5.73 -19.64
C SER A 276 -21.47 -7.13 -19.41
N LEU A 277 -22.51 -7.20 -18.59
CA LEU A 277 -23.34 -8.38 -18.35
C LEU A 277 -24.76 -8.05 -18.82
N VAL A 278 -25.15 -8.60 -19.97
CA VAL A 278 -26.42 -8.29 -20.63
C VAL A 278 -27.34 -9.49 -20.63
N VAL A 279 -28.51 -9.34 -20.04
CA VAL A 279 -29.51 -10.39 -19.91
C VAL A 279 -30.62 -10.22 -20.96
N GLU A 280 -31.14 -11.33 -21.47
CA GLU A 280 -32.30 -11.34 -22.37
C GLU A 280 -33.43 -12.20 -21.82
N GLY A 281 -34.61 -11.61 -21.69
CA GLY A 281 -35.72 -12.22 -20.96
C GLY A 281 -37.01 -11.43 -20.97
N ARG A 282 -37.94 -11.85 -20.11
CA ARG A 282 -39.30 -11.29 -20.06
C ARG A 282 -39.74 -10.76 -18.71
N VAL A 283 -38.99 -11.06 -17.64
CA VAL A 283 -39.41 -10.68 -16.28
C VAL A 283 -38.26 -10.09 -15.49
N TRP A 284 -37.30 -10.90 -15.04
CA TRP A 284 -36.15 -10.38 -14.29
C TRP A 284 -34.94 -11.30 -14.35
N ALA A 285 -33.76 -10.73 -14.10
CA ALA A 285 -32.53 -11.41 -13.74
C ALA A 285 -31.88 -10.72 -12.54
N ASP A 286 -31.13 -11.50 -11.76
CA ASP A 286 -30.30 -11.01 -10.67
C ASP A 286 -28.84 -11.36 -10.99
N LEU A 287 -27.93 -10.41 -10.72
CA LEU A 287 -26.49 -10.51 -10.92
C LEU A 287 -25.76 -10.34 -9.59
N ASP A 288 -24.71 -11.13 -9.41
CA ASP A 288 -23.85 -11.06 -8.24
C ASP A 288 -22.43 -11.59 -8.52
N TRP A 289 -21.51 -11.45 -7.56
CA TRP A 289 -20.13 -11.98 -7.57
C TRP A 289 -19.37 -11.76 -8.88
N VAL A 290 -19.15 -10.54 -9.36
CA VAL A 290 -18.34 -10.37 -10.58
C VAL A 290 -16.85 -10.29 -10.24
N MET A 291 -16.05 -11.17 -10.84
CA MET A 291 -14.59 -11.06 -10.90
C MET A 291 -14.15 -11.01 -12.36
N LEU A 292 -13.16 -10.18 -12.67
CA LEU A 292 -12.53 -10.12 -13.98
C LEU A 292 -11.03 -10.30 -13.83
N ARG A 293 -10.52 -11.45 -14.28
CA ARG A 293 -9.13 -11.85 -14.11
C ARG A 293 -8.40 -11.90 -15.44
N ALA A 294 -7.13 -11.50 -15.43
CA ALA A 294 -6.26 -11.69 -16.58
C ALA A 294 -5.96 -13.20 -16.73
N GLY A 295 -6.06 -13.75 -17.94
CA GLY A 295 -5.85 -15.19 -18.21
C GLY A 295 -4.43 -15.67 -17.93
N ASP A 296 -3.48 -14.74 -17.75
CA ASP A 296 -2.10 -15.02 -17.36
C ASP A 296 -1.83 -14.88 -15.85
N ALA A 297 -2.85 -14.64 -15.02
CA ALA A 297 -2.70 -14.51 -13.58
C ALA A 297 -2.05 -15.76 -12.97
N ILE A 298 -1.03 -15.56 -12.13
CA ILE A 298 -0.33 -16.66 -11.45
C ILE A 298 -1.30 -17.33 -10.49
N ASN A 299 -1.40 -18.66 -10.56
CA ASN A 299 -2.39 -19.48 -9.84
C ASN A 299 -3.84 -19.00 -10.03
N GLY A 300 -4.14 -18.33 -11.16
CA GLY A 300 -5.47 -17.77 -11.44
C GLY A 300 -5.86 -16.60 -10.53
N LYS A 301 -4.89 -15.99 -9.81
CA LYS A 301 -5.19 -14.91 -8.85
C LYS A 301 -4.16 -13.80 -8.77
N PHE A 302 -2.86 -14.05 -8.88
CA PHE A 302 -1.86 -13.01 -8.61
C PHE A 302 -1.40 -12.31 -9.88
N ASN A 303 -1.08 -11.02 -9.76
CA ASN A 303 -0.60 -10.20 -10.86
C ASN A 303 0.85 -10.57 -11.24
N PRO A 304 1.09 -11.14 -12.44
CA PRO A 304 2.43 -11.57 -12.87
C PRO A 304 3.47 -10.45 -12.88
N THR A 305 3.08 -9.26 -13.33
CA THR A 305 4.01 -8.12 -13.42
C THR A 305 4.43 -7.62 -12.05
N THR A 306 3.54 -7.69 -11.05
CA THR A 306 3.90 -7.36 -9.66
C THR A 306 4.91 -8.36 -9.12
N VAL A 307 4.71 -9.67 -9.35
CA VAL A 307 5.67 -10.72 -8.96
C VAL A 307 7.04 -10.47 -9.61
N GLU A 308 7.06 -10.18 -10.92
CA GLU A 308 8.29 -9.88 -11.66
C GLU A 308 9.00 -8.63 -11.14
N LEU A 309 8.26 -7.56 -10.83
CA LEU A 309 8.82 -6.31 -10.31
C LEU A 309 9.41 -6.49 -8.91
N LEU A 310 8.73 -7.23 -8.02
CA LEU A 310 9.26 -7.48 -6.68
C LEU A 310 10.55 -8.33 -6.73
N ASP A 311 10.62 -9.33 -7.62
CA ASP A 311 11.85 -10.12 -7.87
C ASP A 311 12.97 -9.28 -8.51
N GLU A 312 12.65 -8.44 -9.51
CA GLU A 312 13.61 -7.57 -10.19
C GLU A 312 14.25 -6.56 -9.22
N TYR A 313 13.46 -6.02 -8.28
CA TYR A 313 13.92 -5.06 -7.28
C TYR A 313 14.45 -5.72 -5.99
N ASN A 314 14.49 -7.05 -5.94
CA ASN A 314 14.98 -7.84 -4.81
C ASN A 314 14.35 -7.41 -3.49
N VAL A 315 13.02 -7.28 -3.48
CA VAL A 315 12.26 -7.07 -2.25
C VAL A 315 12.42 -8.30 -1.36
N THR A 316 12.58 -8.09 -0.06
CA THR A 316 12.95 -9.14 0.91
C THR A 316 11.91 -9.34 2.00
N SER A 317 11.16 -8.30 2.36
CA SER A 317 10.02 -8.37 3.27
C SER A 317 8.80 -7.61 2.75
N LEU A 318 7.61 -8.06 3.14
CA LEU A 318 6.34 -7.42 2.85
C LEU A 318 5.51 -7.25 4.13
N ARG A 319 5.20 -6.00 4.49
CA ARG A 319 4.29 -5.63 5.58
C ARG A 319 2.84 -5.59 5.08
N TRP A 320 1.94 -6.34 5.72
CA TRP A 320 0.51 -6.49 5.39
C TRP A 320 -0.29 -6.84 6.67
N PRO A 321 -1.60 -6.59 6.78
CA PRO A 321 -2.50 -5.90 5.85
C PRO A 321 -2.36 -4.39 5.85
N GLY A 322 -1.49 -3.83 6.71
CA GLY A 322 -0.97 -2.46 6.69
C GLY A 322 -1.98 -1.33 6.44
N GLY A 323 -1.55 -0.07 6.43
CA GLY A 323 -1.30 0.61 7.68
C GLY A 323 -2.65 0.89 8.34
N ASN A 324 -3.32 1.97 7.96
CA ASN A 324 -4.61 2.34 8.54
C ASN A 324 -5.68 1.25 8.38
N PHE A 325 -5.65 0.48 7.28
CA PHE A 325 -6.64 -0.57 7.04
C PHE A 325 -6.57 -1.69 8.10
N ALA A 326 -5.38 -2.07 8.56
CA ALA A 326 -5.20 -3.12 9.57
C ALA A 326 -5.96 -2.86 10.88
N SER A 327 -6.16 -1.59 11.28
CA SER A 327 -6.88 -1.24 12.52
C SER A 327 -8.34 -1.71 12.57
N GLN A 328 -8.95 -2.07 11.44
CA GLN A 328 -10.32 -2.58 11.38
C GLN A 328 -10.39 -3.98 10.74
N TYR A 329 -9.25 -4.64 10.55
CA TYR A 329 -9.18 -5.91 9.85
C TYR A 329 -9.32 -7.06 10.85
N HIS A 330 -10.45 -7.76 10.79
CA HIS A 330 -10.64 -9.04 11.46
C HIS A 330 -10.10 -10.14 10.55
N TRP A 331 -9.04 -10.83 10.98
CA TRP A 331 -8.35 -11.79 10.11
C TRP A 331 -9.23 -12.95 9.66
N ARG A 332 -10.26 -13.29 10.47
CA ARG A 332 -11.24 -14.34 10.18
C ARG A 332 -12.09 -14.02 8.95
N ASP A 333 -12.27 -12.74 8.61
CA ASP A 333 -12.99 -12.32 7.41
C ASP A 333 -12.23 -12.67 6.13
N GLY A 334 -10.90 -12.81 6.21
CA GLY A 334 -10.02 -13.12 5.08
C GLY A 334 -9.59 -14.59 4.97
N VAL A 335 -10.25 -15.53 5.63
CA VAL A 335 -9.89 -16.96 5.53
C VAL A 335 -11.11 -17.82 5.21
N GLY A 336 -10.87 -19.08 4.84
CA GLY A 336 -11.94 -19.99 4.41
C GLY A 336 -12.35 -19.81 2.94
N PRO A 337 -13.43 -20.49 2.50
CA PRO A 337 -13.98 -20.36 1.16
C PRO A 337 -14.31 -18.91 0.84
N LEU A 338 -14.02 -18.46 -0.38
CA LEU A 338 -14.23 -17.05 -0.75
C LEU A 338 -15.71 -16.66 -0.59
N GLU A 339 -16.61 -17.55 -0.97
CA GLU A 339 -18.07 -17.37 -0.92
C GLU A 339 -18.64 -17.12 0.49
N ASP A 340 -17.89 -17.50 1.53
CA ASP A 340 -18.29 -17.29 2.92
C ASP A 340 -17.71 -16.00 3.52
N ARG A 341 -16.78 -15.33 2.81
CA ARG A 341 -16.09 -14.13 3.29
C ARG A 341 -16.98 -12.89 3.15
N PRO A 342 -17.04 -12.01 4.17
CA PRO A 342 -17.86 -10.81 4.09
C PRO A 342 -17.23 -9.75 3.18
N VAL A 343 -18.07 -8.98 2.50
CA VAL A 343 -17.68 -7.72 1.85
C VAL A 343 -17.99 -6.59 2.83
N VAL A 344 -16.97 -5.83 3.23
CA VAL A 344 -17.08 -4.82 4.29
C VAL A 344 -16.73 -3.41 3.77
N PRO A 345 -17.32 -2.35 4.34
CA PRO A 345 -16.89 -1.00 4.04
C PRO A 345 -15.40 -0.79 4.37
N ASN A 346 -14.63 -0.27 3.41
CA ASN A 346 -13.31 0.25 3.72
C ASN A 346 -13.47 1.70 4.23
N VAL A 347 -13.44 1.87 5.55
CA VAL A 347 -13.70 3.18 6.19
C VAL A 347 -12.50 4.12 6.13
N ASN A 348 -11.29 3.57 5.96
CA ASN A 348 -10.06 4.37 5.93
C ASN A 348 -9.84 5.00 4.56
N TRP A 349 -10.09 4.23 3.51
CA TRP A 349 -9.75 4.61 2.13
C TRP A 349 -10.97 4.75 1.21
N GLY A 350 -12.16 4.41 1.69
CA GLY A 350 -13.39 4.41 0.91
C GLY A 350 -13.53 3.17 0.02
N GLY A 351 -14.74 2.95 -0.50
CA GLY A 351 -15.08 1.73 -1.23
C GLY A 351 -15.26 0.52 -0.32
N LEU A 352 -15.01 -0.67 -0.88
CA LEU A 352 -15.35 -1.94 -0.27
C LEU A 352 -14.12 -2.84 -0.22
N GLU A 353 -13.92 -3.53 0.89
CA GLU A 353 -13.01 -4.66 0.97
C GLU A 353 -13.79 -5.95 0.77
N ARG A 354 -13.34 -6.79 -0.16
CA ARG A 354 -14.02 -8.05 -0.52
C ARG A 354 -13.44 -9.25 0.22
N ASN A 355 -12.30 -9.08 0.87
CA ASN A 355 -11.55 -10.10 1.59
C ASN A 355 -11.09 -11.29 0.71
N TYR A 356 -11.01 -11.09 -0.62
CA TYR A 356 -10.49 -12.10 -1.55
C TYR A 356 -8.96 -12.29 -1.41
N LEU A 357 -8.26 -11.20 -1.10
CA LEU A 357 -6.87 -11.22 -0.64
C LEU A 357 -6.86 -11.20 0.89
N GLY A 358 -6.89 -12.39 1.49
CA GLY A 358 -6.75 -12.54 2.94
C GLY A 358 -5.46 -13.26 3.34
N THR A 359 -5.40 -13.77 4.57
CA THR A 359 -4.18 -14.33 5.17
C THR A 359 -3.52 -15.38 4.28
N ASN A 360 -4.29 -16.38 3.83
CA ASN A 360 -3.74 -17.47 3.03
C ASN A 360 -3.26 -17.01 1.66
N GLU A 361 -4.01 -16.12 1.00
CA GLU A 361 -3.61 -15.60 -0.32
C GLU A 361 -2.38 -14.70 -0.22
N PHE A 362 -2.26 -13.89 0.84
CA PHE A 362 -1.05 -13.11 1.09
C PHE A 362 0.19 -14.00 1.35
N LEU A 363 0.06 -15.03 2.18
CA LEU A 363 1.17 -15.92 2.52
C LEU A 363 1.58 -16.82 1.34
N GLU A 364 0.63 -17.23 0.49
CA GLU A 364 0.95 -17.88 -0.78
C GLU A 364 1.68 -16.93 -1.73
N PHE A 365 1.28 -15.65 -1.80
CA PHE A 365 1.98 -14.66 -2.60
C PHE A 365 3.44 -14.48 -2.13
N CYS A 366 3.66 -14.39 -0.82
CA CYS A 366 4.99 -14.36 -0.20
C CYS A 366 5.81 -15.62 -0.53
N GLU A 367 5.19 -16.81 -0.58
CA GLU A 367 5.86 -18.04 -1.00
C GLU A 367 6.26 -18.02 -2.48
N ILE A 368 5.38 -17.57 -3.36
CA ILE A 368 5.66 -17.46 -4.81
C ILE A 368 6.80 -16.48 -5.08
N THR A 369 6.84 -15.38 -4.33
CA THR A 369 7.83 -14.31 -4.50
C THR A 369 9.12 -14.56 -3.71
N ASP A 370 9.14 -15.56 -2.81
CA ASP A 370 10.22 -15.79 -1.84
C ASP A 370 10.53 -14.50 -1.03
N ILE A 371 9.46 -13.89 -0.53
CA ILE A 371 9.50 -12.68 0.30
C ILE A 371 8.98 -13.01 1.69
N GLU A 372 9.66 -12.51 2.70
CA GLU A 372 9.26 -12.73 4.09
C GLU A 372 8.02 -11.90 4.47
N PRO A 373 6.96 -12.54 4.99
CA PRO A 373 5.76 -11.82 5.44
C PRO A 373 5.95 -11.18 6.82
N ILE A 374 5.38 -10.00 7.00
CA ILE A 374 5.20 -9.34 8.30
C ILE A 374 3.72 -9.01 8.46
N LEU A 375 3.13 -9.53 9.53
CA LEU A 375 1.69 -9.42 9.80
C LEU A 375 1.40 -8.34 10.84
N ASN A 376 0.51 -7.40 10.51
CA ASN A 376 0.11 -6.31 11.39
C ASN A 376 -1.30 -6.54 11.95
N VAL A 377 -1.39 -6.71 13.27
CA VAL A 377 -2.64 -6.86 14.02
C VAL A 377 -3.23 -5.47 14.30
N GLY A 378 -4.55 -5.32 14.14
CA GLY A 378 -5.25 -4.11 14.57
C GLY A 378 -5.16 -3.90 16.08
N PHE A 379 -5.15 -2.65 16.51
CA PHE A 379 -5.21 -2.29 17.94
C PHE A 379 -6.48 -1.47 18.15
N TRP A 380 -7.54 -2.14 18.59
CA TRP A 380 -8.88 -1.57 18.74
C TRP A 380 -9.71 -2.44 19.68
N SER A 381 -10.65 -1.84 20.42
CA SER A 381 -11.47 -2.54 21.42
C SER A 381 -12.29 -3.72 20.90
N GLU A 382 -12.56 -3.78 19.60
CA GLU A 382 -13.28 -4.89 18.96
C GLU A 382 -12.34 -6.03 18.50
N ILE A 383 -11.02 -5.83 18.50
CA ILE A 383 -10.00 -6.83 18.14
C ILE A 383 -9.22 -7.18 19.41
N PRO A 384 -9.67 -8.12 20.25
CA PRO A 384 -9.02 -8.39 21.53
C PRO A 384 -7.70 -9.19 21.37
N PRO A 385 -6.83 -9.23 22.41
CA PRO A 385 -5.61 -10.04 22.42
C PRO A 385 -5.80 -11.51 22.04
N GLU A 386 -6.94 -12.11 22.39
CA GLU A 386 -7.28 -13.49 22.05
C GLU A 386 -7.46 -13.67 20.53
N GLU A 387 -8.02 -12.68 19.82
CA GLU A 387 -8.15 -12.74 18.36
C GLU A 387 -6.76 -12.71 17.69
N ALA A 388 -5.84 -11.92 18.23
CA ALA A 388 -4.46 -11.86 17.77
C ALA A 388 -3.72 -13.20 18.00
N ALA A 389 -3.89 -13.80 19.17
CA ALA A 389 -3.32 -15.11 19.50
C ALA A 389 -3.90 -16.24 18.63
N ASP A 390 -5.21 -16.23 18.39
CA ASP A 390 -5.87 -17.15 17.46
C ASP A 390 -5.30 -17.02 16.05
N TRP A 391 -4.98 -15.80 15.61
CA TRP A 391 -4.36 -15.57 14.30
C TRP A 391 -2.95 -16.17 14.23
N VAL A 392 -2.13 -15.98 15.27
CA VAL A 392 -0.81 -16.61 15.38
C VAL A 392 -0.94 -18.13 15.33
N GLU A 393 -1.85 -18.73 16.11
CA GLU A 393 -2.08 -20.17 16.10
C GLU A 393 -2.61 -20.66 14.75
N TYR A 394 -3.49 -19.90 14.09
CA TYR A 394 -3.97 -20.22 12.75
C TYR A 394 -2.82 -20.26 11.75
N VAL A 395 -1.88 -19.32 11.83
CA VAL A 395 -0.77 -19.19 10.88
C VAL A 395 0.35 -20.20 11.18
N ASN A 396 0.70 -20.45 12.45
CA ASN A 396 1.88 -21.21 12.86
C ASN A 396 1.57 -22.55 13.56
N GLY A 397 0.36 -22.74 14.08
CA GLY A 397 -0.01 -23.92 14.86
C GLY A 397 0.01 -25.22 14.06
N ASP A 398 0.34 -26.32 14.72
CA ASP A 398 0.24 -27.67 14.15
C ASP A 398 -1.23 -28.05 13.87
N GLN A 399 -1.47 -28.97 12.94
CA GLN A 399 -2.83 -29.42 12.59
C GLN A 399 -3.59 -30.05 13.77
N SER A 400 -2.91 -30.42 14.85
CA SER A 400 -3.54 -30.92 16.08
C SER A 400 -4.11 -29.82 16.99
N THR A 401 -3.78 -28.55 16.76
CA THR A 401 -4.36 -27.42 17.49
C THR A 401 -5.67 -26.96 16.83
N GLU A 402 -6.48 -26.18 17.53
CA GLU A 402 -7.80 -25.77 17.02
C GLU A 402 -7.66 -24.90 15.77
N MET A 403 -6.81 -23.89 15.83
CA MET A 403 -6.64 -22.96 14.71
C MET A 403 -5.75 -23.56 13.59
N GLY A 404 -4.81 -24.45 13.92
CA GLY A 404 -4.06 -25.20 12.92
C GLY A 404 -4.93 -26.19 12.14
N GLN A 405 -5.89 -26.85 12.80
CA GLN A 405 -6.89 -27.69 12.11
C GLN A 405 -7.81 -26.83 11.23
N LEU A 406 -8.24 -25.65 11.70
CA LEU A 406 -9.04 -24.72 10.88
C LEU A 406 -8.29 -24.30 9.61
N ARG A 407 -6.99 -23.97 9.73
CA ARG A 407 -6.13 -23.67 8.57
C ARG A 407 -6.06 -24.86 7.60
N ALA A 408 -5.93 -26.08 8.14
CA ALA A 408 -5.91 -27.31 7.34
C ALA A 408 -7.24 -27.55 6.61
N ASP A 409 -8.37 -27.32 7.28
CA ASP A 409 -9.72 -27.43 6.70
C ASP A 409 -9.94 -26.39 5.59
N HIS A 410 -9.31 -25.22 5.69
CA HIS A 410 -9.26 -24.22 4.62
C HIS A 410 -8.32 -24.58 3.46
N GLY A 411 -7.68 -25.75 3.48
CA GLY A 411 -6.82 -26.27 2.42
C GLY A 411 -5.32 -26.04 2.60
N TYR A 412 -4.89 -25.50 3.75
CA TYR A 412 -3.48 -25.16 4.03
C TYR A 412 -2.96 -25.93 5.27
N PRO A 413 -2.69 -27.24 5.14
CA PRO A 413 -2.36 -28.09 6.29
C PRO A 413 -1.03 -27.73 6.97
N GLU A 414 -0.02 -27.32 6.20
CA GLU A 414 1.29 -26.97 6.74
C GLU A 414 1.29 -25.58 7.38
N PRO A 415 1.96 -25.39 8.53
CA PRO A 415 2.20 -24.08 9.10
C PRO A 415 2.92 -23.14 8.14
N TRP A 416 2.59 -21.86 8.21
CA TRP A 416 3.28 -20.83 7.46
C TRP A 416 4.58 -20.37 8.14
N ASN A 417 4.69 -20.48 9.47
CA ASN A 417 5.87 -20.09 10.26
C ASN A 417 6.22 -18.60 10.10
N VAL A 418 5.23 -17.71 10.25
CA VAL A 418 5.45 -16.26 10.24
C VAL A 418 6.05 -15.84 11.58
N THR A 419 7.24 -15.25 11.55
CA THR A 419 7.98 -14.89 12.76
C THR A 419 7.85 -13.42 13.16
N SER A 420 7.49 -12.52 12.25
CA SER A 420 7.46 -11.08 12.53
C SER A 420 6.03 -10.54 12.53
N TRP A 421 5.64 -10.00 13.66
CA TRP A 421 4.30 -9.49 13.92
C TRP A 421 4.38 -8.07 14.49
N GLN A 422 3.37 -7.27 14.20
CA GLN A 422 3.20 -5.92 14.73
C GLN A 422 1.83 -5.80 15.39
N VAL A 423 1.71 -4.98 16.44
CA VAL A 423 0.44 -4.73 17.14
C VAL A 423 0.10 -3.25 17.11
N GLY A 424 -0.89 -2.91 16.30
CA GLY A 424 -1.35 -1.54 16.05
C GLY A 424 -0.63 -0.87 14.89
N ASN A 425 -1.14 0.29 14.48
CA ASN A 425 -0.53 1.13 13.44
C ASN A 425 -0.76 2.59 13.80
N GLU A 426 0.29 3.38 14.00
CA GLU A 426 0.20 4.82 14.31
C GLU A 426 -0.91 5.18 15.33
N VAL A 427 -1.09 4.35 16.36
CA VAL A 427 -2.20 4.47 17.31
C VAL A 427 -2.19 5.80 18.09
N TYR A 428 -1.08 6.53 18.05
CA TYR A 428 -0.96 7.91 18.55
C TYR A 428 -1.74 8.95 17.73
N GLY A 429 -2.16 8.63 16.50
CA GLY A 429 -2.76 9.58 15.57
C GLY A 429 -4.28 9.63 15.67
N GLN A 430 -4.87 10.82 15.85
CA GLN A 430 -6.34 11.02 15.92
C GLN A 430 -7.12 10.58 14.68
N TYR A 431 -6.44 10.42 13.54
CA TYR A 431 -7.05 9.88 12.33
C TYR A 431 -7.22 8.35 12.39
N GLN A 432 -6.54 7.66 13.30
CA GLN A 432 -6.50 6.22 13.37
C GLN A 432 -7.74 5.64 14.04
N ILE A 433 -8.23 4.52 13.52
CA ILE A 433 -9.22 3.70 14.22
C ILE A 433 -8.52 2.98 15.36
N GLY A 434 -9.10 3.07 16.56
CA GLY A 434 -8.43 2.61 17.78
C GLY A 434 -7.29 3.53 18.24
N ASN A 435 -7.34 4.83 17.89
CA ASN A 435 -6.43 5.81 18.49
C ASN A 435 -6.52 5.79 20.02
N THR A 436 -5.37 5.85 20.68
CA THR A 436 -5.23 5.84 22.13
C THR A 436 -4.04 6.70 22.55
N ASP A 437 -3.93 6.95 23.86
CA ASP A 437 -2.73 7.52 24.46
C ASP A 437 -1.67 6.45 24.77
N ILE A 438 -0.45 6.90 25.07
CA ILE A 438 0.68 6.00 25.30
C ILE A 438 0.50 5.11 26.55
N TYR A 439 -0.22 5.58 27.57
CA TYR A 439 -0.36 4.85 28.82
C TYR A 439 -1.29 3.65 28.65
N GLU A 440 -2.42 3.85 27.98
CA GLU A 440 -3.33 2.76 27.62
C GLU A 440 -2.68 1.82 26.59
N TYR A 441 -2.01 2.35 25.57
CA TYR A 441 -1.31 1.53 24.60
C TYR A 441 -0.25 0.61 25.24
N ALA A 442 0.61 1.15 26.10
CA ALA A 442 1.70 0.39 26.69
C ALA A 442 1.23 -0.70 27.68
N ASP A 443 0.12 -0.48 28.38
CA ASP A 443 -0.50 -1.49 29.25
C ASP A 443 -1.14 -2.61 28.41
N GLU A 444 -1.94 -2.24 27.42
CA GLU A 444 -2.62 -3.23 26.58
C GLU A 444 -1.66 -4.01 25.68
N PHE A 445 -0.64 -3.36 25.10
CA PHE A 445 0.37 -4.02 24.26
C PHE A 445 1.01 -5.23 24.97
N GLN A 446 1.29 -5.13 26.26
CA GLN A 446 1.83 -6.26 27.04
C GLN A 446 0.87 -7.45 27.07
N THR A 447 -0.43 -7.19 27.06
CA THR A 447 -1.47 -8.24 27.02
C THR A 447 -1.52 -8.90 25.65
N TYR A 448 -1.44 -8.14 24.55
CA TYR A 448 -1.31 -8.70 23.19
C TYR A 448 -0.04 -9.53 23.04
N GLN A 449 1.11 -8.96 23.42
CA GLN A 449 2.40 -9.64 23.34
C GLN A 449 2.37 -10.96 24.12
N ALA A 450 1.82 -10.97 25.33
CA ALA A 450 1.74 -12.17 26.14
C ALA A 450 0.80 -13.23 25.55
N ALA A 451 -0.35 -12.82 25.01
CA ALA A 451 -1.29 -13.72 24.37
C ALA A 451 -0.71 -14.34 23.08
N MET A 452 -0.11 -13.52 22.22
CA MET A 452 0.49 -13.95 20.96
C MET A 452 1.70 -14.87 21.18
N THR A 453 2.60 -14.53 22.11
CA THR A 453 3.77 -15.36 22.42
C THR A 453 3.41 -16.64 23.20
N ALA A 454 2.24 -16.70 23.83
CA ALA A 454 1.71 -17.94 24.39
C ALA A 454 1.22 -18.90 23.30
N ALA A 455 0.72 -18.38 22.17
CA ALA A 455 0.37 -19.18 21.00
C ALA A 455 1.62 -19.69 20.26
N ASP A 456 2.64 -18.84 20.12
CA ASP A 456 3.94 -19.21 19.55
C ASP A 456 5.07 -18.38 20.17
N SER A 457 5.95 -19.02 20.95
CA SER A 457 7.06 -18.35 21.63
C SER A 457 8.22 -17.95 20.72
N GLU A 458 8.21 -18.36 19.44
CA GLU A 458 9.29 -18.08 18.47
C GLU A 458 9.06 -16.79 17.65
N ILE A 459 7.90 -16.15 17.80
CA ILE A 459 7.60 -14.89 17.10
C ILE A 459 8.26 -13.68 17.80
N ASP A 460 8.49 -12.63 17.01
CA ASP A 460 8.81 -11.28 17.47
C ASP A 460 7.58 -10.38 17.30
N VAL A 461 7.24 -9.62 18.34
CA VAL A 461 6.06 -8.75 18.38
C VAL A 461 6.51 -7.32 18.56
N HIS A 462 6.28 -6.50 17.55
CA HIS A 462 6.74 -5.13 17.49
C HIS A 462 5.66 -4.17 18.01
N ALA A 463 6.04 -3.28 18.92
CA ALA A 463 5.17 -2.21 19.40
C ALA A 463 5.19 -1.00 18.44
N VAL A 464 4.16 -0.17 18.47
CA VAL A 464 4.14 1.12 17.79
C VAL A 464 5.06 2.07 18.55
N GLY A 465 6.11 2.51 17.88
CA GLY A 465 6.95 3.62 18.29
C GLY A 465 6.60 4.90 17.50
N ILE A 466 7.26 5.99 17.87
CA ILE A 466 7.18 7.25 17.11
C ILE A 466 8.58 7.73 16.77
N ASP A 467 8.72 8.38 15.63
CA ASP A 467 9.94 9.14 15.36
C ASP A 467 9.98 10.38 16.28
N PRO A 468 11.05 10.62 17.06
CA PRO A 468 11.16 11.75 17.99
C PRO A 468 10.97 13.14 17.34
N MET A 469 11.13 13.26 16.02
CA MET A 469 10.88 14.51 15.29
C MET A 469 9.42 14.66 14.82
N TYR A 470 8.52 13.72 15.10
CA TYR A 470 7.11 13.80 14.71
C TYR A 470 6.26 14.58 15.72
N THR A 471 6.56 15.87 15.88
CA THR A 471 5.98 16.76 16.90
C THR A 471 4.54 17.23 16.64
N ASP A 472 3.87 16.58 15.69
CA ASP A 472 2.42 16.71 15.50
C ASP A 472 1.66 15.88 16.57
N PHE A 473 2.37 15.02 17.30
CA PHE A 473 1.88 14.19 18.41
C PHE A 473 2.80 14.33 19.62
N TYR A 474 2.24 14.14 20.82
CA TYR A 474 3.00 14.18 22.07
C TYR A 474 2.92 12.84 22.81
N ASP A 475 1.74 12.51 23.34
CA ASP A 475 1.43 11.29 24.09
C ASP A 475 0.27 10.49 23.47
N GLY A 476 -0.28 10.93 22.33
CA GLY A 476 -1.41 10.30 21.65
C GLY A 476 -2.80 10.74 22.12
N SER A 477 -2.92 11.43 23.27
CA SER A 477 -4.20 11.88 23.85
C SER A 477 -4.90 12.96 23.03
N GLY A 478 -4.19 13.59 22.10
CA GLY A 478 -4.67 14.76 21.35
C GLY A 478 -4.48 16.10 22.07
N ASP A 479 -3.83 16.12 23.23
CA ASP A 479 -3.53 17.34 23.96
C ASP A 479 -2.56 18.25 23.19
N THR A 480 -2.75 19.56 23.33
CA THR A 480 -2.04 20.57 22.53
C THR A 480 -0.63 20.83 23.05
N HIS A 481 0.25 19.85 22.92
CA HIS A 481 1.71 19.98 23.01
C HIS A 481 2.36 20.08 21.62
N LEU A 482 1.59 20.56 20.64
CA LEU A 482 2.02 20.65 19.24
C LEU A 482 3.34 21.44 19.11
N GLY A 483 4.34 20.77 18.56
CA GLY A 483 5.69 21.30 18.39
C GLY A 483 6.70 20.75 19.40
N GLU A 484 6.28 20.22 20.55
CA GLU A 484 7.19 19.57 21.51
C GLU A 484 7.56 18.15 21.03
N PRO A 485 8.78 17.66 21.35
CA PRO A 485 9.12 16.25 21.12
C PRO A 485 8.14 15.31 21.84
N PRO A 486 7.73 14.19 21.20
CA PRO A 486 6.83 13.24 21.82
C PRO A 486 7.49 12.50 22.97
N ILE A 487 6.70 12.22 24.02
CA ILE A 487 7.12 11.37 25.14
C ILE A 487 6.78 9.89 24.91
N TRP A 488 6.11 9.58 23.79
CA TRP A 488 5.60 8.25 23.46
C TRP A 488 6.61 7.11 23.67
N ASN A 489 7.81 7.18 23.07
CA ASN A 489 8.79 6.10 23.21
C ASN A 489 9.29 5.98 24.65
N GLN A 490 9.52 7.12 25.31
CA GLN A 490 10.00 7.17 26.68
C GLN A 490 9.02 6.44 27.64
N GLU A 491 7.73 6.79 27.56
CA GLU A 491 6.69 6.18 28.39
C GLU A 491 6.43 4.72 27.99
N LEU A 492 6.52 4.38 26.68
CA LEU A 492 6.47 2.99 26.22
C LEU A 492 7.53 2.12 26.91
N PHE A 493 8.77 2.61 26.95
CA PHE A 493 9.89 1.88 27.56
C PHE A 493 9.78 1.80 29.09
N GLU A 494 9.32 2.85 29.76
CA GLU A 494 9.10 2.85 31.21
C GLU A 494 8.00 1.86 31.62
N ILE A 495 6.90 1.81 30.86
CA ILE A 495 5.71 1.02 31.22
C ILE A 495 5.85 -0.44 30.79
N ALA A 496 6.20 -0.69 29.52
CA ALA A 496 6.22 -2.04 28.96
C ALA A 496 7.59 -2.72 29.10
N GLY A 497 8.66 -1.95 29.31
CA GLY A 497 10.00 -2.47 29.60
C GLY A 497 10.48 -3.52 28.61
N GLN A 498 10.96 -4.65 29.12
CA GLN A 498 11.50 -5.77 28.31
C GLN A 498 10.47 -6.45 27.41
N SER A 499 9.17 -6.15 27.55
CA SER A 499 8.15 -6.65 26.61
C SER A 499 8.28 -5.97 25.25
N VAL A 500 9.02 -4.87 25.14
CA VAL A 500 9.26 -4.10 23.91
C VAL A 500 10.73 -4.23 23.52
N MET A 501 11.07 -5.33 22.82
CA MET A 501 12.40 -5.52 22.22
C MET A 501 12.47 -5.04 20.77
N SER A 502 11.32 -4.75 20.17
CA SER A 502 11.17 -4.27 18.80
C SER A 502 10.09 -3.18 18.74
N ILE A 503 10.35 -2.07 18.02
CA ILE A 503 9.36 -1.03 17.74
C ILE A 503 9.25 -0.74 16.25
N ASP A 504 8.06 -0.35 15.80
CA ASP A 504 7.77 0.15 14.46
C ASP A 504 7.69 1.69 14.45
N ILE A 505 8.51 2.34 13.64
CA ILE A 505 8.59 3.80 13.50
C ILE A 505 8.30 4.22 12.06
N HIS A 506 7.47 5.25 11.91
CA HIS A 506 7.14 5.82 10.61
C HIS A 506 7.78 7.19 10.37
N ARG A 507 8.23 7.44 9.12
CA ARG A 507 8.79 8.74 8.72
C ARG A 507 8.44 9.13 7.28
N TYR A 508 7.45 10.02 7.17
CA TYR A 508 7.22 10.81 5.95
C TYR A 508 7.90 12.17 6.02
N VAL A 509 8.89 12.40 5.15
CA VAL A 509 9.56 13.70 5.05
C VAL A 509 8.70 14.65 4.21
N ARG A 510 7.89 15.45 4.90
CA ARG A 510 6.90 16.35 4.28
C ARG A 510 7.32 17.81 4.19
N GLY A 511 8.29 18.22 5.01
CA GLY A 511 8.66 19.63 5.16
C GLY A 511 7.60 20.46 5.88
N ILE A 512 7.49 21.73 5.54
CA ILE A 512 6.62 22.73 6.16
C ILE A 512 5.30 22.70 5.40
N VAL A 513 4.18 22.45 6.08
CA VAL A 513 2.85 22.32 5.45
C VAL A 513 2.23 23.68 5.09
N ASN A 514 2.45 24.71 5.92
CA ASN A 514 1.90 26.04 5.68
C ASN A 514 2.67 26.78 4.56
N ARG A 515 1.94 27.29 3.57
CA ARG A 515 2.52 28.00 2.42
C ARG A 515 3.31 29.26 2.79
N ALA A 516 2.76 30.12 3.65
CA ALA A 516 3.42 31.36 4.03
C ALA A 516 4.67 31.09 4.88
N ALA A 517 4.59 30.11 5.77
CA ALA A 517 5.73 29.68 6.58
C ALA A 517 6.88 29.10 5.72
N ARG A 518 6.57 28.45 4.58
CA ARG A 518 7.60 28.04 3.61
C ARG A 518 8.32 29.22 2.98
N GLU A 519 7.60 30.27 2.60
CA GLU A 519 8.18 31.49 2.00
C GLU A 519 9.03 32.25 3.04
N GLU A 520 8.52 32.42 4.26
CA GLU A 520 9.27 33.00 5.38
C GLU A 520 10.54 32.21 5.72
N TRP A 521 10.48 30.88 5.60
CA TRP A 521 11.64 30.03 5.80
C TRP A 521 12.75 30.29 4.78
N LEU A 522 12.41 30.50 3.49
CA LEU A 522 13.38 30.87 2.46
C LEU A 522 14.08 32.18 2.81
N ASP A 523 13.30 33.20 3.16
CA ASP A 523 13.81 34.53 3.53
C ASP A 523 14.73 34.45 4.76
N THR A 524 14.33 33.67 5.77
CA THR A 524 15.09 33.49 7.02
C THR A 524 16.42 32.77 6.78
N ASN A 525 16.47 31.82 5.86
CA ASN A 525 17.66 31.00 5.59
C ASN A 525 18.46 31.49 4.38
N ASN A 526 18.08 32.63 3.79
CA ASN A 526 18.73 33.23 2.62
C ASN A 526 18.97 32.19 1.51
N THR A 527 17.90 31.45 1.17
CA THR A 527 17.94 30.35 0.21
C THR A 527 16.74 30.42 -0.73
N ASP A 528 16.71 29.54 -1.73
CA ASP A 528 15.67 29.48 -2.74
C ASP A 528 14.87 28.16 -2.62
N PRO A 529 13.81 27.96 -3.43
CA PRO A 529 13.05 26.71 -3.41
C PRO A 529 13.88 25.44 -3.68
N THR A 530 15.03 25.54 -4.35
CA THR A 530 15.95 24.42 -4.56
C THR A 530 16.64 24.07 -3.26
N GLY A 531 17.21 25.06 -2.57
CA GLY A 531 17.84 24.84 -1.26
C GLY A 531 16.86 24.31 -0.21
N TYR A 532 15.59 24.69 -0.27
CA TYR A 532 14.54 24.05 0.56
C TYR A 532 14.41 22.55 0.30
N ASN A 533 14.35 22.14 -0.98
CA ASN A 533 14.30 20.73 -1.35
C ASN A 533 15.57 19.98 -0.94
N GLU A 534 16.75 20.60 -1.07
CA GLU A 534 18.02 20.00 -0.66
C GLU A 534 18.02 19.63 0.82
N VAL A 535 17.42 20.45 1.69
CA VAL A 535 17.29 20.12 3.11
C VAL A 535 16.41 18.89 3.33
N LEU A 536 15.29 18.77 2.59
CA LEU A 536 14.42 17.59 2.69
C LEU A 536 15.12 16.31 2.20
N VAL A 537 15.89 16.41 1.11
CA VAL A 537 16.65 15.29 0.54
C VAL A 537 17.76 14.81 1.49
N ASN A 538 18.35 15.72 2.27
CA ASN A 538 19.43 15.42 3.22
C ASN A 538 18.95 14.98 4.61
N PHE A 539 17.64 14.94 4.87
CA PHE A 539 17.03 14.44 6.12
C PHE A 539 17.59 13.09 6.63
N PRO A 540 17.97 12.11 5.77
CA PRO A 540 18.49 10.82 6.24
C PRO A 540 19.72 10.94 7.15
N SER A 541 20.48 12.05 7.06
CA SER A 541 21.63 12.32 7.93
C SER A 541 21.22 12.58 9.38
N GLU A 542 20.09 13.23 9.60
CA GLU A 542 19.56 13.42 10.96
C GLU A 542 18.79 12.20 11.44
N PHE A 543 18.07 11.52 10.54
CA PHE A 543 17.42 10.25 10.88
C PHE A 543 18.42 9.23 11.45
N ASP A 544 19.66 9.21 10.96
CA ASP A 544 20.77 8.42 11.51
C ASP A 544 21.02 8.70 13.00
N HIS A 545 20.95 9.96 13.42
CA HIS A 545 21.12 10.36 14.82
C HIS A 545 19.89 10.00 15.66
N LEU A 546 18.69 10.25 15.13
CA LEU A 546 17.43 9.96 15.83
C LEU A 546 17.30 8.47 16.18
N MET A 547 17.62 7.57 15.24
CA MET A 547 17.57 6.12 15.52
C MET A 547 18.56 5.73 16.63
N GLN A 548 19.72 6.39 16.68
CA GLN A 548 20.68 6.16 17.75
C GLN A 548 20.19 6.71 19.11
N GLU A 549 19.53 7.86 19.12
CA GLU A 549 18.93 8.45 20.32
C GLU A 549 17.84 7.54 20.90
N VAL A 550 16.96 7.01 20.06
CA VAL A 550 15.91 6.06 20.48
C VAL A 550 16.51 4.81 21.14
N VAL A 551 17.54 4.21 20.55
CA VAL A 551 18.24 3.05 21.14
C VAL A 551 18.91 3.41 22.47
N GLN A 552 19.55 4.59 22.55
CA GLN A 552 20.17 5.05 23.79
C GLN A 552 19.15 5.35 24.89
N GLU A 553 17.98 5.87 24.53
CA GLU A 553 16.87 6.07 25.45
C GLU A 553 16.37 4.72 25.97
N ALA A 554 16.11 3.74 25.10
CA ALA A 554 15.68 2.39 25.48
C ALA A 554 16.65 1.71 26.47
N SER A 555 17.97 1.82 26.24
CA SER A 555 18.99 1.30 27.17
C SER A 555 18.93 1.94 28.57
N GLN A 556 18.44 3.19 28.71
CA GLN A 556 18.26 3.81 30.04
C GLN A 556 17.15 3.12 30.85
N TYR A 557 16.21 2.48 30.17
CA TYR A 557 15.14 1.65 30.73
C TYR A 557 15.51 0.15 30.76
N GLY A 558 16.79 -0.18 30.50
CA GLY A 558 17.32 -1.54 30.53
C GLY A 558 17.06 -2.37 29.28
N ILE A 559 16.50 -1.79 28.22
CA ILE A 559 16.21 -2.46 26.94
C ILE A 559 17.46 -2.39 26.07
N ASP A 560 18.40 -3.28 26.32
CA ASP A 560 19.63 -3.37 25.54
C ASP A 560 19.39 -4.15 24.24
N GLY A 561 19.72 -3.52 23.11
CA GLY A 561 19.60 -4.15 21.78
C GLY A 561 18.23 -4.02 21.13
N LEU A 562 17.45 -2.99 21.49
CA LEU A 562 16.20 -2.62 20.81
C LEU A 562 16.35 -2.68 19.28
N GLN A 563 15.43 -3.40 18.63
CA GLN A 563 15.30 -3.42 17.19
C GLN A 563 14.26 -2.38 16.74
N ILE A 564 14.53 -1.75 15.60
CA ILE A 564 13.66 -0.75 14.98
C ILE A 564 13.27 -1.27 13.60
N ASP A 565 11.97 -1.47 13.42
CA ASP A 565 11.33 -1.54 12.11
C ASP A 565 11.00 -0.11 11.68
N VAL A 566 11.43 0.27 10.48
CA VAL A 566 10.96 1.51 9.86
C VAL A 566 9.82 1.15 8.91
N GLY A 567 8.63 0.88 9.47
CA GLY A 567 7.50 0.23 8.78
C GLY A 567 6.76 1.10 7.79
N GLU A 568 7.00 2.42 7.77
CA GLU A 568 6.62 3.30 6.67
C GLU A 568 7.59 4.47 6.53
N TRP A 569 8.11 4.67 5.32
CA TRP A 569 8.90 5.87 5.04
C TRP A 569 8.87 6.29 3.57
N ASN A 570 8.88 7.61 3.33
CA ASN A 570 9.03 8.21 2.01
C ASN A 570 9.30 9.73 2.07
N LEU A 571 9.80 10.31 0.98
CA LEU A 571 9.86 11.76 0.75
C LEU A 571 8.59 12.25 0.03
N GLN A 572 7.78 13.02 0.75
CA GLN A 572 6.50 13.59 0.26
C GLN A 572 6.50 15.13 0.41
N PRO A 573 7.34 15.84 -0.35
CA PRO A 573 7.65 17.24 -0.06
C PRO A 573 6.46 18.14 -0.38
N ASN A 574 6.07 18.98 0.59
CA ASN A 574 5.15 20.08 0.37
C ASN A 574 5.90 21.26 -0.26
N VAL A 575 5.49 21.65 -1.47
CA VAL A 575 6.10 22.77 -2.20
C VAL A 575 5.02 23.74 -2.67
N ASN A 576 5.38 25.02 -2.84
CA ASN A 576 4.45 26.00 -3.41
C ASN A 576 4.30 25.77 -4.92
N ALA A 577 3.17 26.23 -5.48
CA ALA A 577 2.95 26.16 -6.92
C ALA A 577 4.10 26.86 -7.68
N GLY A 578 4.66 26.16 -8.67
CA GLY A 578 5.79 26.64 -9.48
C GLY A 578 7.18 26.36 -8.91
N TRP A 579 7.30 25.84 -7.68
CA TRP A 579 8.59 25.41 -7.13
C TRP A 579 9.02 24.05 -7.72
N PRO A 580 10.34 23.78 -7.82
CA PRO A 580 10.82 22.43 -8.05
C PRO A 580 10.33 21.50 -6.94
N ARG A 581 10.08 20.23 -7.28
CA ARG A 581 9.59 19.21 -6.35
C ARG A 581 10.60 18.06 -6.30
N ALA A 582 11.15 17.77 -5.12
CA ALA A 582 12.06 16.63 -4.91
C ALA A 582 11.34 15.28 -4.68
N GLY A 583 10.05 15.19 -4.98
CA GLY A 583 9.28 13.95 -4.84
C GLY A 583 9.51 13.01 -6.02
N TYR A 584 8.97 11.79 -5.92
CA TYR A 584 8.97 10.83 -7.03
C TYR A 584 8.34 11.44 -8.31
N PRO A 585 8.85 11.13 -9.52
CA PRO A 585 10.01 10.28 -9.85
C PRO A 585 11.29 11.09 -10.17
N THR A 586 11.71 12.02 -9.30
CA THR A 586 12.89 12.86 -9.57
C THR A 586 14.21 12.21 -9.10
N MET A 587 15.35 12.67 -9.66
CA MET A 587 16.68 12.26 -9.18
C MET A 587 16.91 12.64 -7.71
N ALA A 588 16.33 13.76 -7.26
CA ALA A 588 16.39 14.18 -5.86
C ALA A 588 15.67 13.18 -4.93
N HIS A 589 14.53 12.63 -5.36
CA HIS A 589 13.86 11.54 -4.66
C HIS A 589 14.74 10.30 -4.60
N ALA A 590 15.29 9.87 -5.74
CA ALA A 590 16.21 8.72 -5.79
C ALA A 590 17.43 8.89 -4.87
N ALA A 591 18.00 10.11 -4.77
CA ALA A 591 19.10 10.42 -3.88
C ALA A 591 18.69 10.34 -2.38
N PHE A 592 17.49 10.81 -2.04
CA PHE A 592 16.91 10.63 -0.70
C PHE A 592 16.75 9.14 -0.38
N MET A 593 16.19 8.36 -1.30
CA MET A 593 15.99 6.92 -1.14
C MET A 593 17.30 6.18 -0.87
N ALA A 594 18.33 6.42 -1.69
CA ALA A 594 19.65 5.83 -1.52
C ALA A 594 20.29 6.21 -0.17
N SER A 595 20.08 7.46 0.26
CA SER A 595 20.58 7.96 1.54
C SER A 595 19.88 7.31 2.73
N MET A 596 18.55 7.10 2.68
CA MET A 596 17.81 6.35 3.72
C MET A 596 18.31 4.91 3.85
N PHE A 597 18.47 4.18 2.74
CA PHE A 597 19.04 2.82 2.79
C PHE A 597 20.46 2.82 3.37
N THR A 598 21.27 3.84 3.05
CA THR A 598 22.61 3.99 3.64
C THR A 598 22.55 4.23 5.14
N THR A 599 21.60 5.02 5.62
CA THR A 599 21.32 5.21 7.05
C THR A 599 20.94 3.88 7.71
N PHE A 600 20.05 3.08 7.12
CA PHE A 600 19.70 1.77 7.67
C PHE A 600 20.90 0.83 7.73
N MET A 601 21.72 0.78 6.68
CA MET A 601 22.94 -0.04 6.68
C MET A 601 23.95 0.40 7.76
N ARG A 602 24.11 1.71 7.99
CA ARG A 602 24.95 2.26 9.07
C ARG A 602 24.42 1.90 10.46
N ARG A 603 23.10 1.75 10.58
CA ARG A 603 22.38 1.42 11.82
C ARG A 603 21.92 -0.03 11.87
N GLY A 604 22.57 -0.94 11.14
CA GLY A 604 22.16 -2.35 11.08
C GLY A 604 22.23 -3.12 12.41
N ASN A 605 22.78 -2.51 13.47
CA ASN A 605 22.69 -3.04 14.84
C ASN A 605 21.32 -2.84 15.50
N ALA A 606 20.52 -1.90 14.98
CA ALA A 606 19.23 -1.52 15.53
C ALA A 606 18.13 -1.54 14.46
N VAL A 607 18.37 -0.95 13.28
CA VAL A 607 17.40 -1.00 12.18
C VAL A 607 17.43 -2.37 11.54
N SER A 608 16.44 -3.19 11.86
CA SER A 608 16.35 -4.59 11.43
C SER A 608 15.55 -4.76 10.15
N MET A 609 14.64 -3.83 9.86
CA MET A 609 13.77 -3.88 8.68
C MET A 609 13.27 -2.49 8.30
N SER A 610 12.85 -2.35 7.05
CA SER A 610 12.24 -1.12 6.58
C SER A 610 11.26 -1.40 5.46
N HIS A 611 10.17 -0.64 5.41
CA HIS A 611 9.15 -0.80 4.40
C HIS A 611 8.91 0.55 3.74
N MET A 612 9.49 0.69 2.55
CA MET A 612 9.30 1.90 1.76
C MET A 612 7.82 2.01 1.39
N ARG A 613 7.19 3.10 1.81
CA ARG A 613 5.82 3.40 1.41
C ARG A 613 5.83 4.24 0.15
N ASP A 614 5.89 3.57 -0.97
CA ASP A 614 5.24 4.03 -2.19
C ASP A 614 4.40 2.89 -2.73
N ASN A 615 3.38 3.22 -3.49
CA ASN A 615 2.58 2.20 -4.11
C ASN A 615 3.30 1.65 -5.37
N SER A 616 4.61 1.86 -5.53
CA SER A 616 5.33 1.35 -6.70
C SER A 616 5.50 -0.17 -6.61
N LEU A 617 5.86 -0.81 -7.72
CA LEU A 617 6.02 -2.27 -7.88
C LEU A 617 4.71 -3.07 -7.85
N PHE A 618 3.63 -2.58 -7.23
CA PHE A 618 2.29 -3.16 -7.35
C PHE A 618 1.62 -2.73 -8.65
N TRP A 619 1.84 -3.50 -9.72
CA TRP A 619 1.46 -3.15 -11.09
C TRP A 619 -0.05 -3.00 -11.27
N ARG A 620 -0.53 -1.78 -11.49
CA ARG A 620 -1.96 -1.46 -11.62
C ARG A 620 -2.20 -0.28 -12.57
N PRO A 621 -3.43 -0.09 -13.08
CA PRO A 621 -3.77 1.05 -13.93
C PRO A 621 -3.82 2.34 -13.09
N TYR A 622 -2.68 3.04 -12.99
CA TYR A 622 -2.57 4.30 -12.24
C TYR A 622 -1.85 5.39 -13.07
N PRO A 623 -2.37 6.63 -13.12
CA PRO A 623 -1.86 7.70 -14.00
C PRO A 623 -0.44 8.17 -13.74
N ILE A 624 0.11 7.90 -12.55
CA ILE A 624 1.38 8.47 -12.09
C ILE A 624 2.54 7.48 -12.24
N ASP A 625 2.28 6.26 -12.72
CA ASP A 625 3.22 5.15 -12.56
C ASP A 625 3.55 4.40 -13.86
N PHE A 626 4.50 4.93 -14.64
CA PHE A 626 5.29 4.09 -15.55
C PHE A 626 6.70 3.92 -15.04
N ARG A 627 6.75 3.34 -13.83
CA ARG A 627 7.86 2.61 -13.21
C ARG A 627 9.09 3.45 -12.82
N PRO A 628 9.86 3.02 -11.81
CA PRO A 628 11.23 3.52 -11.66
C PRO A 628 12.05 3.16 -12.90
N VAL A 629 13.03 4.00 -13.23
CA VAL A 629 14.08 3.65 -14.20
C VAL A 629 14.74 2.35 -13.71
N PRO A 630 15.03 1.37 -14.61
CA PRO A 630 15.66 0.11 -14.23
C PRO A 630 16.84 0.37 -13.30
N PRO A 631 16.96 -0.33 -12.16
CA PRO A 631 18.15 -0.21 -11.34
C PRO A 631 19.32 -0.63 -12.22
N GLY A 632 20.14 0.33 -12.63
CA GLY A 632 21.25 0.09 -13.55
C GLY A 632 22.05 -1.12 -13.11
N ILE A 633 22.27 -2.05 -14.04
CA ILE A 633 23.08 -3.28 -13.98
C ILE A 633 24.00 -3.38 -12.73
N MET A 634 23.69 -4.34 -11.84
CA MET A 634 24.57 -5.18 -10.98
C MET A 634 23.85 -5.47 -9.64
N ARG A 635 23.77 -6.69 -9.06
CA ARG A 635 24.74 -7.79 -9.01
C ARG A 635 24.15 -9.05 -8.34
N HIS A 636 24.88 -10.16 -8.46
CA HIS A 636 24.89 -11.40 -7.67
C HIS A 636 23.76 -11.60 -6.64
N ARG A 637 22.81 -12.47 -6.98
CA ARG A 637 22.05 -13.26 -6.01
C ARG A 637 23.05 -14.13 -5.22
N PRO A 638 23.20 -13.99 -3.89
CA PRO A 638 23.59 -15.13 -3.07
C PRO A 638 22.55 -16.22 -3.34
N SER A 639 22.96 -17.48 -3.41
CA SER A 639 22.02 -18.60 -3.62
C SER A 639 20.92 -18.57 -2.55
N ARG A 640 19.73 -18.09 -2.92
CA ARG A 640 18.56 -18.16 -2.04
C ARG A 640 18.15 -19.62 -1.89
N ASN A 641 18.23 -20.11 -0.67
CA ASN A 641 17.48 -21.27 -0.21
C ASN A 641 16.27 -20.65 0.49
N PRO A 642 15.01 -21.02 0.17
CA PRO A 642 13.84 -20.38 0.77
C PRO A 642 13.93 -20.50 2.30
N SER A 643 14.28 -19.42 3.00
CA SER A 643 14.79 -19.51 4.37
C SER A 643 13.72 -19.29 5.42
N TRP A 644 12.61 -18.62 5.10
CA TRP A 644 11.59 -18.32 6.10
C TRP A 644 10.72 -19.53 6.46
N LYS A 645 10.40 -20.43 5.51
CA LYS A 645 9.76 -21.73 5.83
C LYS A 645 10.73 -22.78 6.38
N THR A 646 12.03 -22.67 6.07
CA THR A 646 13.03 -23.74 6.33
C THR A 646 14.04 -23.44 7.42
N ALA A 647 13.90 -22.32 8.13
CA ALA A 647 14.48 -22.21 9.46
C ALA A 647 13.75 -23.25 10.33
N TRP A 648 14.42 -24.36 10.64
CA TRP A 648 14.04 -25.34 11.67
C TRP A 648 13.22 -26.58 11.33
N THR A 649 13.34 -27.14 10.12
CA THR A 649 13.04 -28.58 9.93
C THR A 649 14.26 -29.38 9.54
N GLY A 650 14.73 -30.19 10.49
CA GLY A 650 15.60 -31.31 10.19
C GLY A 650 14.86 -32.30 9.28
N THR A 651 15.31 -32.38 8.03
CA THR A 651 15.15 -33.47 7.04
C THR A 651 13.98 -33.44 6.03
N ALA A 652 14.41 -33.78 4.80
CA ALA A 652 13.70 -34.41 3.67
C ALA A 652 12.98 -33.52 2.64
N SER A 653 13.76 -33.14 1.63
CA SER A 653 13.40 -32.61 0.31
C SER A 653 12.24 -33.31 -0.39
N ARG A 654 11.29 -32.52 -0.92
CA ARG A 654 10.56 -32.82 -2.16
C ARG A 654 10.43 -31.54 -3.00
N GLN A 655 11.10 -31.52 -4.15
CA GLN A 655 10.88 -30.51 -5.19
C GLN A 655 9.56 -30.81 -5.92
N PRO A 656 8.66 -29.83 -6.11
CA PRO A 656 7.73 -29.83 -7.23
C PRO A 656 8.43 -29.32 -8.48
N SER A 657 8.13 -29.92 -9.63
CA SER A 657 8.66 -29.51 -10.93
C SER A 657 8.12 -28.12 -11.32
N MET A 658 8.96 -27.09 -11.27
CA MET A 658 8.66 -25.81 -11.91
C MET A 658 8.60 -25.98 -13.43
N ALA A 659 7.49 -25.55 -14.04
CA ALA A 659 7.44 -25.26 -15.45
C ALA A 659 8.43 -24.13 -15.77
N GLN A 660 9.12 -24.22 -16.91
CA GLN A 660 10.14 -23.25 -17.29
C GLN A 660 9.53 -21.86 -17.50
N PRO A 661 10.21 -20.77 -17.12
CA PRO A 661 9.75 -19.42 -17.42
C PRO A 661 9.72 -19.21 -18.93
N VAL A 662 8.53 -18.86 -19.44
CA VAL A 662 8.34 -18.41 -20.82
C VAL A 662 9.09 -17.08 -20.96
N ARG A 663 10.21 -17.10 -21.70
CA ARG A 663 10.90 -15.87 -22.08
C ARG A 663 10.09 -15.16 -23.17
N PHE A 664 9.49 -14.02 -22.84
CA PHE A 664 8.90 -13.13 -23.84
C PHE A 664 9.98 -12.51 -24.74
N PRO A 665 9.72 -12.34 -26.06
CA PRO A 665 10.65 -11.69 -26.97
C PRO A 665 10.74 -10.20 -26.68
N ARG A 666 11.95 -9.70 -26.42
CA ARG A 666 12.24 -8.26 -26.36
C ARG A 666 11.97 -7.62 -27.73
N PRO A 667 11.39 -6.41 -27.81
CA PRO A 667 11.40 -5.64 -29.05
C PRO A 667 12.86 -5.37 -29.47
N ALA A 668 13.16 -5.55 -30.76
CA ALA A 668 14.48 -5.31 -31.32
C ALA A 668 14.86 -3.83 -31.16
N SER A 669 15.81 -3.53 -30.27
CA SER A 669 16.44 -2.21 -30.22
C SER A 669 17.41 -2.07 -31.39
N GLU A 670 17.14 -1.12 -32.28
CA GLU A 670 18.11 -0.67 -33.29
C GLU A 670 19.36 -0.13 -32.60
N SER A 671 20.50 -0.73 -32.92
CA SER A 671 21.82 -0.34 -32.44
C SER A 671 22.29 0.95 -33.11
N ALA A 672 22.14 2.09 -32.45
CA ALA A 672 22.86 3.31 -32.80
C ALA A 672 24.22 3.31 -32.09
N GLY A 673 25.27 2.97 -32.83
CA GLY A 673 26.65 2.92 -32.33
C GLY A 673 27.21 4.29 -32.01
N TRP A 674 27.68 4.48 -30.78
CA TRP A 674 28.51 5.61 -30.39
C TRP A 674 29.98 5.24 -30.50
N LYS A 675 30.67 5.85 -31.48
CA LYS A 675 32.13 5.82 -31.60
C LYS A 675 32.74 6.84 -30.63
N MET A 676 33.69 6.37 -29.81
CA MET A 676 34.68 7.20 -29.14
C MET A 676 35.49 8.00 -30.16
N CYS A 677 35.70 9.29 -29.89
CA CYS A 677 36.85 10.03 -30.41
C CYS A 677 37.49 10.81 -29.25
N HIS A 678 38.72 10.43 -28.94
CA HIS A 678 39.66 11.25 -28.19
C HIS A 678 40.08 12.47 -29.02
N THR A 679 40.01 13.66 -28.42
CA THR A 679 41.10 14.63 -28.25
C THR A 679 40.66 15.68 -27.26
#